data_AF-A0A8C5WE83-F1
#
_entry.id   AF-A0A8C5WE83-F1
#
_cell.length_a   1.000
_cell.length_b   1.000
_cell.length_c   1.000
_cell.angle_alpha   90.00
_cell.angle_beta   90.00
_cell.angle_gamma   90.00
#
_symmetry.space_group_name_H-M   'P 1'
#
loop_
_entity.id
_entity.type
_entity.pdbx_description
1 polymer ?
#
loop_
_entity_poly.entity_id
_entity_poly.type
_entity_poly.pdbx_seq_one_letter_code
_entity_poly.pdbx_strand_id
1 'polypeptide(L)'
;MPQLIHPDQVGFIPGREARDATIRVLNAITHSKQSKTPLLLLSTDAEKAFDRVLWPFLFRTLHTYGVGEGFISWIRALYSAPSARVRVNGALTTSFQIHNGTRQGCPLSPLLFALSLEPLLSSIRQNTNIRGVQGSSSEHKVAAYADDLMFLLPDPVGSLPEVLSELRNFGSLSGFKINETKSEMLSIAPRNNWRRTLSTQYNFRWCTSSLTYLGIRLTSDFTNLFSANFSPLLATFKEDTARWSPKFLSWMGRISVIKMNFLPRLLYLFHTIPIIISLTFHKEIRTLFSSFIWPKTRPRLKYDTLSKTKMCGGLALPDTRLYYHSTHLNRVVDWMTGSPEQRWIDLEDAQIGRPVQTLPWLPWKAIRSLTKGTSPVSSTLVIWHKVRTKYALSTYPSPLLPISHNPDFPAKILRSLAARLTDAPIIRACHILKDSKFVSLEDDVQGVLSFAEKFNFYQIKSFLKKLPNNLSLTRRLSAFELLCHRSSPLAHAVSTIYGLLRAIDNESPAFMSRWERILEGPISEEDWTKTLTLTHSGSQVSKYQESSYKIITFWYRTPAMLASFNITVSPNCWRCNTEIGTYIHIWWECALLRPFWKTVQNLVRVTTDTTLDFTPHTFLLLQLPFSVATLKKSLLLRILLVARSLIPVCWKSTSAPTLKLLVDRLEVLRSNEELALAPAKAAQHFLDVWFHWSSYCASASFREALGGETEVPGILSEGT
;
A
#
# COMPACT_ATOMS: atom_id res chain seq x y z
N MET A 1 -18.13 18.81 3.41
CA MET A 1 -16.75 19.05 3.91
C MET A 1 -15.78 19.46 2.81
N PRO A 2 -15.46 18.64 1.77
CA PRO A 2 -14.54 19.08 0.71
C PRO A 2 -14.94 20.37 -0.03
N GLN A 3 -16.26 20.62 -0.14
CA GLN A 3 -16.81 21.85 -0.73
C GLN A 3 -16.68 23.11 0.15
N LEU A 4 -16.53 22.94 1.47
CA LEU A 4 -16.47 24.07 2.43
C LEU A 4 -15.02 24.45 2.79
N ILE A 5 -14.12 23.47 2.77
CA ILE A 5 -12.71 23.62 3.15
C ILE A 5 -11.88 23.74 1.88
N HIS A 6 -11.08 24.79 1.78
CA HIS A 6 -10.27 25.02 0.60
C HIS A 6 -9.19 23.92 0.43
N PRO A 7 -8.77 23.56 -0.80
CA PRO A 7 -7.74 22.55 -1.06
C PRO A 7 -6.36 22.80 -0.41
N ASP A 8 -6.13 23.97 0.20
CA ASP A 8 -4.92 24.24 0.97
C ASP A 8 -4.86 23.43 2.27
N GLN A 9 -6.01 23.06 2.84
CA GLN A 9 -6.11 22.23 4.04
C GLN A 9 -6.37 20.77 3.65
N VAL A 10 -5.38 19.91 3.87
CA VAL A 10 -5.46 18.48 3.54
C VAL A 10 -5.71 17.59 4.75
N GLY A 11 -5.54 18.10 5.97
CA GLY A 11 -5.67 17.33 7.20
C GLY A 11 -7.12 16.92 7.47
N PHE A 12 -7.35 15.62 7.65
CA PHE A 12 -8.64 15.03 8.01
C PHE A 12 -9.80 15.29 7.02
N ILE A 13 -9.50 15.73 5.79
CA ILE A 13 -10.50 15.92 4.75
C ILE A 13 -10.53 14.70 3.82
N PRO A 14 -11.70 14.07 3.58
CA PRO A 14 -11.81 12.92 2.69
C PRO A 14 -11.26 13.21 1.29
N GLY A 15 -10.45 12.29 0.76
CA GLY A 15 -9.85 12.40 -0.57
C GLY A 15 -8.59 13.27 -0.67
N ARG A 16 -8.14 13.87 0.44
CA ARG A 16 -6.88 14.63 0.52
C ARG A 16 -5.83 13.83 1.27
N GLU A 17 -4.59 13.81 0.77
CA GLU A 17 -3.49 13.07 1.38
C GLU A 17 -2.36 14.00 1.87
N ALA A 18 -1.70 13.63 2.96
CA ALA A 18 -0.52 14.35 3.47
C ALA A 18 0.57 14.52 2.40
N ARG A 19 0.70 13.53 1.49
CA ARG A 19 1.64 13.58 0.37
C ARG A 19 1.43 14.78 -0.54
N ASP A 20 0.19 15.22 -0.74
CA ASP A 20 -0.13 16.30 -1.67
C ASP A 20 0.43 17.63 -1.14
N ALA A 21 0.32 17.85 0.18
CA ALA A 21 0.93 19.01 0.82
C ALA A 21 2.47 18.96 0.76
N THR A 22 3.09 17.82 1.07
CA THR A 22 4.56 17.69 0.99
C THR A 22 5.09 17.89 -0.42
N ILE A 23 4.47 17.25 -1.43
CA ILE A 23 4.83 17.41 -2.85
C ILE A 23 4.70 18.87 -3.28
N ARG A 24 3.64 19.55 -2.83
CA ARG A 24 3.46 20.99 -3.12
C ARG A 24 4.62 21.83 -2.60
N VAL A 25 5.06 21.60 -1.36
CA VAL A 25 6.21 22.33 -0.79
C VAL A 25 7.50 21.98 -1.54
N LEU A 26 7.70 20.72 -1.92
CA LEU A 26 8.85 20.31 -2.74
C LEU A 26 8.86 21.01 -4.10
N ASN A 27 7.71 21.10 -4.78
CA ASN A 27 7.56 21.82 -6.03
C ASN A 27 7.83 23.32 -5.86
N ALA A 28 7.37 23.94 -4.76
CA ALA A 28 7.68 25.34 -4.45
C ALA A 28 9.19 25.58 -4.26
N ILE A 29 9.88 24.69 -3.54
CA ILE A 29 11.35 24.74 -3.37
C ILE A 29 12.04 24.64 -4.73
N THR A 30 11.65 23.66 -5.56
CA THR A 30 12.26 23.47 -6.89
C THR A 30 11.99 24.67 -7.81
N HIS A 31 10.76 25.20 -7.81
CA HIS A 31 10.37 26.37 -8.59
C HIS A 31 11.18 27.60 -8.20
N SER A 32 11.32 27.88 -6.90
CA SER A 32 12.15 28.96 -6.36
C SER A 32 13.60 28.85 -6.82
N LYS A 33 14.19 27.66 -6.76
CA LYS A 33 15.57 27.45 -7.24
C LYS A 33 15.75 27.70 -8.73
N GLN A 34 14.82 27.23 -9.56
CA GLN A 34 14.93 27.33 -11.01
C GLN A 34 14.71 28.75 -11.51
N SER A 35 13.70 29.44 -10.97
CA SER A 35 13.47 30.87 -11.21
C SER A 35 14.48 31.77 -10.50
N LYS A 36 15.27 31.19 -9.57
CA LYS A 36 16.18 31.87 -8.65
C LYS A 36 15.47 32.94 -7.82
N THR A 37 14.19 32.77 -7.54
CA THR A 37 13.43 33.65 -6.65
C THR A 37 13.69 33.26 -5.19
N PRO A 38 13.85 34.21 -4.26
CA PRO A 38 13.90 33.89 -2.83
C PRO A 38 12.63 33.16 -2.41
N LEU A 39 12.75 32.27 -1.42
CA LEU A 39 11.59 31.65 -0.78
C LEU A 39 11.90 31.40 0.69
N LEU A 40 11.05 31.91 1.57
CA LEU A 40 11.02 31.56 2.99
C LEU A 40 9.92 30.52 3.20
N LEU A 41 10.31 29.38 3.75
CA LEU A 41 9.38 28.41 4.32
C LEU A 41 9.24 28.70 5.81
N LEU A 42 8.01 28.88 6.28
CA LEU A 42 7.70 29.00 7.70
C LEU A 42 6.76 27.85 8.08
N SER A 43 7.27 26.94 8.91
CA SER A 43 6.52 25.87 9.54
C SER A 43 6.10 26.32 10.94
N THR A 44 4.81 26.50 11.18
CA THR A 44 4.32 26.93 12.49
C THR A 44 3.98 25.74 13.37
N ASP A 45 4.38 25.80 14.64
CA ASP A 45 3.95 24.88 15.70
C ASP A 45 2.81 25.54 16.48
N ALA A 46 1.65 24.92 16.55
CA ALA A 46 0.50 25.45 17.28
C ALA A 46 0.54 25.02 18.76
N GLU A 47 0.34 25.96 19.68
CA GLU A 47 0.25 25.64 21.11
C GLU A 47 -1.08 24.91 21.40
N LYS A 48 -1.03 23.59 21.63
CA LYS A 48 -2.20 22.79 22.04
C LYS A 48 -3.44 23.07 21.16
N ALA A 49 -3.29 22.99 19.84
CA ALA A 49 -4.24 23.52 18.87
C ALA A 49 -5.71 23.12 19.14
N PHE A 50 -5.95 21.83 19.39
CA PHE A 50 -7.28 21.29 19.66
C PHE A 50 -7.86 21.83 20.98
N ASP A 51 -7.04 22.03 22.01
CA ASP A 51 -7.49 22.42 23.35
C ASP A 51 -7.79 23.93 23.43
N ARG A 52 -7.27 24.74 22.51
CA ARG A 52 -7.42 26.20 22.55
C ARG A 52 -8.66 26.76 21.86
N VAL A 53 -9.34 25.95 21.04
CA VAL A 53 -10.49 26.40 20.23
C VAL A 53 -11.59 26.99 21.12
N LEU A 54 -11.86 28.28 20.97
CA LEU A 54 -12.94 28.94 21.70
C LEU A 54 -14.31 28.55 21.12
N TRP A 55 -15.20 28.06 21.98
CA TRP A 55 -16.54 27.63 21.55
C TRP A 55 -17.41 28.74 20.96
N PRO A 56 -17.42 29.99 21.51
CA PRO A 56 -18.19 31.08 20.90
C PRO A 56 -17.77 31.34 19.45
N PHE A 57 -16.46 31.30 19.19
CA PHE A 57 -15.91 31.43 17.85
C PHE A 57 -16.34 30.24 16.96
N LEU A 58 -16.14 29.01 17.42
CA LEU A 58 -16.54 27.81 16.69
C LEU A 58 -18.02 27.84 16.29
N PHE A 59 -18.93 28.14 17.21
CA PHE A 59 -20.36 28.18 16.91
C PHE A 59 -20.73 29.30 15.95
N ARG A 60 -20.10 30.47 16.06
CA ARG A 60 -20.27 31.55 15.08
C ARG A 60 -19.76 31.15 13.70
N THR A 61 -18.62 30.47 13.62
CA THR A 61 -18.09 29.93 12.36
C THR A 61 -19.04 28.93 11.73
N LEU A 62 -19.57 27.97 12.50
CA LEU A 62 -20.55 27.00 11.99
C LEU A 62 -21.81 27.68 11.45
N HIS A 63 -22.34 28.68 12.16
CA HIS A 63 -23.48 29.46 11.70
C HIS A 63 -23.16 30.20 10.39
N THR A 64 -21.99 30.84 10.27
CA THR A 64 -21.56 31.54 9.05
C THR A 64 -21.42 30.60 7.86
N TYR A 65 -20.99 29.35 8.07
CA TYR A 65 -20.95 28.32 7.02
C TYR A 65 -22.34 27.77 6.63
N GLY A 66 -23.42 28.25 7.24
CA GLY A 66 -24.79 27.82 6.93
C GLY A 66 -25.12 26.43 7.46
N VAL A 67 -24.41 25.95 8.48
CA VAL A 67 -24.75 24.69 9.15
C VAL A 67 -26.09 24.86 9.86
N GLY A 68 -27.04 23.96 9.61
CA GLY A 68 -28.39 24.08 10.15
C GLY A 68 -28.43 24.12 11.68
N GLU A 69 -29.27 24.99 12.25
CA GLU A 69 -29.36 25.22 13.70
C GLU A 69 -29.65 23.95 14.52
N GLY A 70 -30.42 23.00 13.97
CA GLY A 70 -30.65 21.71 14.63
C GLY A 70 -29.36 20.94 14.89
N PHE A 71 -28.45 20.90 13.91
CA PHE A 71 -27.15 20.24 14.05
C PHE A 71 -26.22 21.03 14.98
N ILE A 72 -26.22 22.36 14.88
CA ILE A 72 -25.45 23.21 15.80
C ILE A 72 -25.92 23.01 17.25
N SER A 73 -27.23 22.87 17.48
CA SER A 73 -27.79 22.58 18.81
C SER A 73 -27.29 21.25 19.38
N TRP A 74 -27.21 20.20 18.57
CA TRP A 74 -26.60 18.92 18.99
C TRP A 74 -25.13 19.07 19.36
N ILE A 75 -24.37 19.85 18.59
CA ILE A 75 -22.97 20.15 18.94
C ILE A 75 -22.93 20.94 20.26
N ARG A 76 -23.75 21.98 20.43
CA ARG A 76 -23.83 22.76 21.69
C ARG A 76 -24.12 21.85 22.89
N ALA A 77 -25.02 20.88 22.75
CA ALA A 77 -25.31 19.91 23.80
C ALA A 77 -24.06 19.10 24.20
N LEU A 78 -23.21 18.70 23.24
CA LEU A 78 -21.94 18.03 23.52
C LEU A 78 -20.92 18.93 24.22
N TYR A 79 -20.98 20.25 24.06
CA TYR A 79 -20.06 21.21 24.67
C TYR A 79 -20.68 21.99 25.84
N SER A 80 -21.87 21.60 26.31
CA SER A 80 -22.53 22.21 27.46
C SER A 80 -21.87 21.75 28.76
N ALA A 81 -21.09 22.63 29.40
CA ALA A 81 -20.43 22.41 30.69
C ALA A 81 -19.71 21.05 30.86
N PRO A 82 -18.84 20.64 29.91
CA PRO A 82 -18.08 19.39 30.05
C PRO A 82 -17.09 19.47 31.22
N SER A 83 -17.06 18.41 32.04
CA SER A 83 -16.06 18.24 33.10
C SER A 83 -15.14 17.05 32.81
N ALA A 84 -13.89 17.11 33.24
CA ALA A 84 -12.92 16.03 33.12
C ALA A 84 -12.22 15.71 34.44
N ARG A 85 -11.64 14.51 34.52
CA ARG A 85 -10.77 14.03 35.60
C ARG A 85 -9.55 13.35 34.99
N VAL A 86 -8.39 13.54 35.59
CA VAL A 86 -7.16 12.81 35.24
C VAL A 86 -7.09 11.51 36.05
N ARG A 87 -6.78 10.40 35.39
CA ARG A 87 -6.51 9.11 36.03
C ARG A 87 -5.01 8.92 36.22
N VAL A 88 -4.55 8.77 37.46
CA VAL A 88 -3.14 8.55 37.82
C VAL A 88 -3.06 7.27 38.64
N ASN A 89 -2.29 6.28 38.19
CA ASN A 89 -2.10 4.98 38.87
C ASN A 89 -3.42 4.31 39.30
N GLY A 90 -4.45 4.38 38.45
CA GLY A 90 -5.75 3.78 38.73
C GLY A 90 -6.73 4.69 39.49
N ALA A 91 -6.25 5.68 40.24
CA ALA A 91 -7.05 6.65 40.98
C ALA A 91 -7.47 7.85 40.12
N LEU A 92 -8.63 8.45 40.42
CA LEU A 92 -9.15 9.63 39.74
C LEU A 92 -8.90 10.88 40.58
N THR A 93 -8.44 11.95 39.92
CA THR A 93 -8.33 13.30 40.50
C THR A 93 -9.71 13.96 40.66
N THR A 94 -9.74 15.11 41.33
CA THR A 94 -10.94 15.98 41.39
C THR A 94 -11.36 16.42 39.99
N SER A 95 -12.67 16.56 39.77
CA SER A 95 -13.19 17.08 38.51
C SER A 95 -12.88 18.55 38.32
N PHE A 96 -12.52 18.92 37.11
CA PHE A 96 -12.38 20.30 36.67
C PHE A 96 -13.27 20.56 35.44
N GLN A 97 -13.70 21.80 35.27
CA GLN A 97 -14.51 22.22 34.13
C GLN A 97 -13.61 22.50 32.93
N ILE A 98 -14.08 22.10 31.74
CA ILE A 98 -13.46 22.46 30.47
C ILE A 98 -14.25 23.65 29.92
N HIS A 99 -13.54 24.69 29.46
CA HIS A 99 -14.15 25.92 28.94
C HIS A 99 -13.91 26.13 27.44
N ASN A 100 -12.97 25.40 26.86
CA ASN A 100 -12.56 25.52 25.48
C ASN A 100 -11.98 24.20 24.97
N GLY A 101 -11.77 24.17 23.66
CA GLY A 101 -11.16 23.05 22.96
C GLY A 101 -12.17 22.06 22.39
N THR A 102 -11.65 21.20 21.52
CA THR A 102 -12.38 20.09 20.90
C THR A 102 -11.91 18.78 21.50
N ARG A 103 -12.82 17.80 21.60
CA ARG A 103 -12.53 16.56 22.32
C ARG A 103 -11.56 15.68 21.54
N GLN A 104 -10.35 15.46 22.05
CA GLN A 104 -9.40 14.51 21.46
C GLN A 104 -9.98 13.08 21.49
N GLY A 105 -9.82 12.34 20.39
CA GLY A 105 -10.43 11.01 20.22
C GLY A 105 -11.90 11.01 19.80
N CYS A 106 -12.58 12.17 19.76
CA CYS A 106 -13.93 12.28 19.19
C CYS A 106 -13.86 12.35 17.65
N PRO A 107 -14.60 11.51 16.91
CA PRO A 107 -14.60 11.52 15.45
C PRO A 107 -15.00 12.85 14.80
N LEU A 108 -15.79 13.67 15.49
CA LEU A 108 -16.28 14.95 14.99
C LEU A 108 -15.24 16.09 15.14
N SER A 109 -14.36 16.00 16.14
CA SER A 109 -13.44 17.08 16.51
C SER A 109 -12.47 17.50 15.40
N PRO A 110 -11.87 16.59 14.61
CA PRO A 110 -11.02 16.98 13.48
C PRO A 110 -11.74 17.84 12.43
N LEU A 111 -13.02 17.57 12.18
CA LEU A 111 -13.83 18.33 11.21
C LEU A 111 -14.21 19.71 11.77
N LEU A 112 -14.55 19.78 13.06
CA LEU A 112 -14.81 21.06 13.74
C LEU A 112 -13.55 21.93 13.78
N PHE A 113 -12.40 21.32 14.05
CA PHE A 113 -11.12 22.02 14.02
C PHE A 113 -10.82 22.58 12.62
N ALA A 114 -10.96 21.75 11.57
CA ALA A 114 -10.76 22.20 10.19
C ALA A 114 -11.68 23.38 9.82
N LEU A 115 -12.97 23.33 10.20
CA LEU A 115 -13.91 24.44 10.00
C LEU A 115 -13.51 25.69 10.78
N SER A 116 -13.03 25.54 12.02
CA SER A 116 -12.59 26.67 12.83
C SER A 116 -11.33 27.34 12.28
N LEU A 117 -10.46 26.59 11.60
CA LEU A 117 -9.20 27.10 11.04
C LEU A 117 -9.37 27.71 9.64
N GLU A 118 -10.36 27.28 8.87
CA GLU A 118 -10.60 27.77 7.51
C GLU A 118 -10.75 29.31 7.39
N PRO A 119 -11.38 30.04 8.34
CA PRO A 119 -11.38 31.51 8.34
C PRO A 119 -9.97 32.14 8.31
N LEU A 120 -9.01 31.60 9.07
CA LEU A 120 -7.61 32.05 9.03
C LEU A 120 -7.02 31.83 7.64
N LEU A 121 -7.17 30.63 7.10
CA LEU A 121 -6.63 30.29 5.78
C LEU A 121 -7.27 31.15 4.69
N SER A 122 -8.56 31.48 4.81
CA SER A 122 -9.24 32.39 3.91
C SER A 122 -8.72 33.81 4.00
N SER A 123 -8.47 34.33 5.20
CA SER A 123 -7.88 35.66 5.40
C SER A 123 -6.50 35.75 4.73
N ILE A 124 -5.63 34.76 4.97
CA ILE A 124 -4.31 34.67 4.36
C ILE A 124 -4.40 34.64 2.82
N ARG A 125 -5.34 33.88 2.25
CA ARG A 125 -5.53 33.81 0.79
C ARG A 125 -5.95 35.15 0.20
N GLN A 126 -6.88 35.85 0.85
CA GLN A 126 -7.44 37.10 0.35
C GLN A 126 -6.52 38.32 0.57
N ASN A 127 -5.66 38.28 1.59
CA ASN A 127 -4.74 39.38 1.88
C ASN A 127 -3.69 39.53 0.75
N THR A 128 -3.77 40.63 0.00
CA THR A 128 -2.90 40.92 -1.16
C THR A 128 -1.47 41.31 -0.79
N ASN A 129 -1.24 41.69 0.46
CA ASN A 129 0.09 42.02 0.98
C ASN A 129 0.90 40.75 1.27
N ILE A 130 0.23 39.62 1.50
CA ILE A 130 0.86 38.32 1.61
C ILE A 130 1.03 37.75 0.20
N ARG A 131 2.27 37.70 -0.28
CA ARG A 131 2.64 37.07 -1.56
C ARG A 131 2.98 35.60 -1.36
N GLY A 132 2.53 34.76 -2.29
CA GLY A 132 2.79 33.34 -2.36
C GLY A 132 3.53 32.95 -3.65
N VAL A 133 3.94 31.68 -3.73
CA VAL A 133 4.59 31.14 -4.93
C VAL A 133 3.56 31.07 -6.06
N GLN A 134 3.92 31.61 -7.24
CA GLN A 134 3.04 31.66 -8.39
C GLN A 134 2.99 30.30 -9.11
N GLY A 135 1.80 29.71 -9.17
CA GLY A 135 1.48 28.57 -10.02
C GLY A 135 0.98 29.01 -11.39
N SER A 136 0.45 28.07 -12.17
CA SER A 136 -0.01 28.35 -13.54
C SER A 136 -1.37 29.06 -13.57
N SER A 137 -2.20 28.78 -12.56
CA SER A 137 -3.56 29.27 -12.42
C SER A 137 -3.82 29.93 -11.07
N SER A 138 -2.98 29.69 -10.07
CA SER A 138 -3.24 30.13 -8.70
C SER A 138 -1.98 30.49 -7.92
N GLU A 139 -2.16 31.28 -6.86
CA GLU A 139 -1.10 31.61 -5.92
C GLU A 139 -1.08 30.62 -4.74
N HIS A 140 0.13 30.21 -4.34
CA HIS A 140 0.34 29.25 -3.25
C HIS A 140 0.98 29.95 -2.05
N LYS A 141 0.16 30.40 -1.09
CA LYS A 141 0.60 31.08 0.14
C LYS A 141 0.81 30.14 1.33
N VAL A 142 -0.08 29.17 1.49
CA VAL A 142 -0.08 28.25 2.64
C VAL A 142 -0.48 26.83 2.22
N ALA A 143 0.15 25.83 2.84
CA ALA A 143 -0.29 24.44 2.86
C ALA A 143 -0.52 24.04 4.32
N ALA A 144 -1.69 23.49 4.63
CA ALA A 144 -2.10 23.14 5.98
C ALA A 144 -2.40 21.64 6.08
N TYR A 145 -1.95 21.02 7.16
CA TYR A 145 -2.36 19.68 7.56
C TYR A 145 -2.77 19.73 9.03
N ALA A 146 -4.08 19.79 9.28
CA ALA A 146 -4.60 20.06 10.61
C ALA A 146 -4.00 21.37 11.14
N ASP A 147 -3.30 21.33 12.26
CA ASP A 147 -2.63 22.45 12.92
C ASP A 147 -1.21 22.76 12.40
N ASP A 148 -0.60 21.84 11.63
CA ASP A 148 0.67 22.10 10.95
C ASP A 148 0.45 23.02 9.75
N LEU A 149 0.84 24.30 9.88
CA LEU A 149 0.80 25.28 8.78
C LEU A 149 2.18 25.50 8.18
N MET A 150 2.28 25.38 6.86
CA MET A 150 3.47 25.67 6.07
C MET A 150 3.21 26.86 5.15
N PHE A 151 3.81 28.00 5.46
CA PHE A 151 3.75 29.20 4.62
C PHE A 151 4.87 29.20 3.58
N LEU A 152 4.52 29.63 2.36
CA LEU A 152 5.39 29.67 1.18
C LEU A 152 5.56 31.12 0.72
N LEU A 153 6.57 31.82 1.22
CA LEU A 153 6.70 33.27 1.08
C LEU A 153 7.87 33.67 0.17
N PRO A 154 7.65 33.97 -1.12
CA PRO A 154 8.70 34.44 -2.03
C PRO A 154 9.15 35.89 -1.78
N ASP A 155 8.34 36.67 -1.05
CA ASP A 155 8.73 37.97 -0.49
C ASP A 155 8.76 37.91 1.05
N PRO A 156 9.86 37.42 1.64
CA PRO A 156 9.93 37.23 3.09
C PRO A 156 9.82 38.53 3.89
N VAL A 157 10.26 39.66 3.34
CA VAL A 157 10.33 40.94 4.07
C VAL A 157 8.95 41.60 4.11
N GLY A 158 8.23 41.62 2.99
CA GLY A 158 6.88 42.17 2.93
C GLY A 158 5.81 41.24 3.50
N SER A 159 5.90 39.93 3.25
CA SER A 159 4.80 39.00 3.56
C SER A 159 4.82 38.45 4.99
N LEU A 160 6.00 38.28 5.61
CA LEU A 160 6.07 37.70 6.96
C LEU A 160 5.36 38.54 8.04
N PRO A 161 5.54 39.88 8.11
CA PRO A 161 4.84 40.70 9.09
C PRO A 161 3.31 40.60 8.97
N GLU A 162 2.81 40.57 7.73
CA GLU A 162 1.38 40.45 7.43
C GLU A 162 0.82 39.08 7.87
N VAL A 163 1.55 37.98 7.59
CA VAL A 163 1.18 36.64 8.07
C VAL A 163 1.09 36.61 9.60
N LEU A 164 2.06 37.20 10.29
CA LEU A 164 2.07 37.25 11.76
C LEU A 164 0.94 38.12 12.31
N SER A 165 0.59 39.22 11.62
CA SER A 165 -0.55 40.06 11.96
C SER A 165 -1.86 39.29 11.87
N GLU A 166 -2.09 38.58 10.76
CA GLU A 166 -3.28 37.73 10.57
C GLU A 166 -3.38 36.62 11.62
N LEU A 167 -2.25 35.96 11.95
CA LEU A 167 -2.20 34.94 12.99
C LEU A 167 -2.56 35.51 14.38
N ARG A 168 -2.06 36.71 14.72
CA ARG A 168 -2.37 37.39 15.99
C ARG A 168 -3.84 37.80 16.05
N ASN A 169 -4.36 38.39 14.98
CA ASN A 169 -5.75 38.79 14.89
C ASN A 169 -6.68 37.57 15.05
N PHE A 170 -6.44 36.52 14.26
CA PHE A 170 -7.18 35.27 14.37
C PHE A 170 -7.06 34.64 15.76
N GLY A 171 -5.88 34.69 16.38
CA GLY A 171 -5.65 34.17 17.72
C GLY A 171 -6.46 34.88 18.81
N SER A 172 -6.64 36.20 18.67
CA SER A 172 -7.48 36.99 19.58
C SER A 172 -8.97 36.59 19.53
N LEU A 173 -9.45 36.12 18.37
CA LEU A 173 -10.84 35.74 18.13
C LEU A 173 -11.12 34.26 18.43
N SER A 174 -10.20 33.38 18.02
CA SER A 174 -10.39 31.92 18.04
C SER A 174 -9.72 31.21 19.21
N GLY A 175 -8.77 31.88 19.89
CA GLY A 175 -7.88 31.29 20.88
C GLY A 175 -6.64 30.59 20.31
N PHE A 176 -6.53 30.48 18.98
CA PHE A 176 -5.38 29.88 18.31
C PHE A 176 -4.09 30.64 18.62
N LYS A 177 -3.02 29.93 18.94
CA LYS A 177 -1.74 30.54 19.28
C LYS A 177 -0.59 29.71 18.73
N ILE A 178 0.34 30.37 18.06
CA ILE A 178 1.57 29.73 17.59
C ILE A 178 2.65 29.78 18.67
N ASN A 179 3.51 28.77 18.69
CA ASN A 179 4.71 28.72 19.48
C ASN A 179 5.89 29.20 18.63
N GLU A 180 6.30 30.46 18.80
CA GLU A 180 7.37 31.06 18.00
C GLU A 180 8.72 30.33 18.17
N THR A 181 9.04 29.84 19.38
CA THR A 181 10.33 29.19 19.67
C THR A 181 10.44 27.77 19.11
N LYS A 182 9.30 27.10 18.91
CA LYS A 182 9.22 25.78 18.26
C LYS A 182 8.99 25.86 16.76
N SER A 183 8.45 26.98 16.27
CA SER A 183 8.22 27.21 14.85
C SER A 183 9.55 27.36 14.10
N GLU A 184 9.65 26.73 12.93
CA GLU A 184 10.88 26.62 12.15
C GLU A 184 10.81 27.43 10.85
N MET A 185 11.93 28.04 10.47
CA MET A 185 12.09 28.78 9.23
C MET A 185 13.23 28.23 8.38
N LEU A 186 13.02 28.08 7.07
CA LEU A 186 14.07 27.69 6.12
C LEU A 186 14.12 28.65 4.94
N SER A 187 15.31 29.19 4.69
CA SER A 187 15.58 30.03 3.53
C SER A 187 16.01 29.20 2.32
N ILE A 188 15.33 29.36 1.20
CA ILE A 188 15.68 28.76 -0.10
C ILE A 188 16.19 29.88 -1.03
N ALA A 189 17.31 29.60 -1.71
CA ALA A 189 17.97 30.54 -2.64
C ALA A 189 18.12 31.99 -2.09
N PRO A 190 18.69 32.19 -0.88
CA PRO A 190 18.83 33.53 -0.33
C PRO A 190 19.84 34.34 -1.16
N ARG A 191 19.35 35.29 -1.95
CA ARG A 191 20.19 36.21 -2.74
C ARG A 191 20.58 37.49 -1.99
N ASN A 192 19.79 37.89 -0.99
CA ASN A 192 19.97 39.16 -0.27
C ASN A 192 20.13 38.92 1.24
N ASN A 193 20.60 39.95 1.96
CA ASN A 193 20.79 39.95 3.42
C ASN A 193 19.47 39.88 4.25
N TRP A 194 18.31 39.63 3.62
CA TRP A 194 17.00 39.60 4.28
C TRP A 194 16.94 38.59 5.43
N ARG A 195 17.60 37.44 5.30
CA ARG A 195 17.64 36.42 6.36
C ARG A 195 18.22 37.00 7.65
N ARG A 196 19.30 37.79 7.54
CA ARG A 196 19.93 38.43 8.69
C ARG A 196 18.97 39.43 9.33
N THR A 197 18.34 40.29 8.54
CA THR A 197 17.36 41.29 9.01
C THR A 197 16.18 40.64 9.73
N LEU A 198 15.58 39.59 9.16
CA LEU A 198 14.45 38.91 9.80
C LEU A 198 14.89 38.12 11.03
N SER A 199 16.10 37.55 11.04
CA SER A 199 16.61 36.81 12.20
C SER A 199 16.86 37.68 13.42
N THR A 200 17.14 38.98 13.23
CA THR A 200 17.23 39.95 14.35
C THR A 200 15.88 40.44 14.83
N GLN A 201 14.84 40.38 13.98
CA GLN A 201 13.51 40.92 14.28
C GLN A 201 12.57 39.87 14.89
N TYR A 202 12.74 38.59 14.54
CA TYR A 202 11.81 37.53 14.93
C TYR A 202 12.53 36.34 15.56
N ASN A 203 11.99 35.87 16.69
CA ASN A 203 12.57 34.81 17.51
C ASN A 203 12.14 33.39 17.07
N PHE A 204 12.20 33.12 15.76
CA PHE A 204 11.93 31.81 15.19
C PHE A 204 13.19 30.94 15.12
N ARG A 205 13.02 29.62 15.05
CA ARG A 205 14.15 28.71 14.83
C ARG A 205 14.58 28.70 13.36
N TRP A 206 15.71 29.34 13.07
CA TRP A 206 16.26 29.41 11.71
C TRP A 206 17.07 28.15 11.34
N CYS A 207 16.51 27.34 10.45
CA CYS A 207 17.16 26.17 9.90
C CYS A 207 18.19 26.56 8.81
N THR A 208 19.31 25.84 8.77
CA THR A 208 20.39 26.09 7.79
C THR A 208 20.24 25.22 6.54
N SER A 209 19.98 23.93 6.72
CA SER A 209 20.00 22.94 5.63
C SER A 209 18.67 22.22 5.41
N SER A 210 17.83 22.11 6.45
CA SER A 210 16.59 21.35 6.36
C SER A 210 15.59 21.71 7.47
N LEU A 211 14.30 21.52 7.21
CA LEU A 211 13.22 21.55 8.20
C LEU A 211 12.43 20.23 8.15
N THR A 212 11.72 19.86 9.22
CA THR A 212 10.83 18.68 9.19
C THR A 212 9.38 19.12 8.99
N TYR A 213 8.69 18.53 8.01
CA TYR A 213 7.28 18.77 7.73
C TYR A 213 6.58 17.45 7.44
N LEU A 214 5.52 17.14 8.19
CA LEU A 214 4.77 15.87 8.10
C LEU A 214 5.69 14.63 8.14
N GLY A 215 6.69 14.64 9.01
CA GLY A 215 7.65 13.54 9.13
C GLY A 215 8.68 13.42 7.99
N ILE A 216 8.68 14.35 7.03
CA ILE A 216 9.66 14.44 5.95
C ILE A 216 10.64 15.57 6.23
N ARG A 217 11.94 15.27 6.17
CA ARG A 217 13.01 16.26 6.28
C ARG A 217 13.20 16.94 4.93
N LEU A 218 12.58 18.10 4.77
CA LEU A 218 12.68 18.95 3.58
C LEU A 218 14.03 19.66 3.58
N THR A 219 14.86 19.37 2.59
CA THR A 219 16.18 19.97 2.45
C THR A 219 16.13 21.20 1.56
N SER A 220 17.01 22.16 1.84
CA SER A 220 17.19 23.30 0.95
C SER A 220 17.73 22.89 -0.42
N ASP A 221 18.29 21.68 -0.56
CA ASP A 221 18.66 21.10 -1.85
C ASP A 221 18.03 19.73 -2.13
N PHE A 222 17.43 19.59 -3.30
CA PHE A 222 16.68 18.41 -3.73
C PHE A 222 17.57 17.16 -3.81
N THR A 223 18.86 17.34 -4.12
CA THR A 223 19.86 16.26 -4.17
C THR A 223 20.06 15.56 -2.82
N ASN A 224 19.87 16.29 -1.72
CA ASN A 224 20.08 15.80 -0.35
C ASN A 224 18.82 15.14 0.25
N LEU A 225 17.68 15.12 -0.45
CA LEU A 225 16.46 14.50 0.05
C LEU A 225 16.62 13.01 0.33
N PHE A 226 17.43 12.31 -0.49
CA PHE A 226 17.69 10.89 -0.30
C PHE A 226 18.41 10.62 1.03
N SER A 227 19.55 11.28 1.25
CA SER A 227 20.37 11.09 2.45
C SER A 227 19.67 11.58 3.72
N ALA A 228 18.85 12.62 3.61
CA ALA A 228 18.10 13.16 4.75
C ALA A 228 16.96 12.27 5.24
N ASN A 229 16.38 11.42 4.38
CA ASN A 229 15.16 10.67 4.70
C ASN A 229 15.31 9.14 4.59
N PHE A 230 15.93 8.64 3.51
CA PHE A 230 16.03 7.20 3.26
C PHE A 230 17.18 6.55 4.05
N SER A 231 18.32 7.23 4.21
CA SER A 231 19.44 6.69 4.98
C SER A 231 19.10 6.51 6.48
N PRO A 232 18.46 7.47 7.17
CA PRO A 232 18.01 7.28 8.56
C PRO A 232 16.96 6.16 8.68
N LEU A 233 16.06 6.03 7.71
CA LEU A 233 15.09 4.94 7.70
C LEU A 233 15.79 3.58 7.62
N LEU A 234 16.78 3.44 6.75
CA LEU A 234 17.56 2.21 6.63
C LEU A 234 18.35 1.89 7.91
N ALA A 235 18.92 2.89 8.57
CA ALA A 235 19.58 2.71 9.87
C ALA A 235 18.59 2.20 10.92
N THR A 236 17.42 2.84 11.03
CA THR A 236 16.35 2.41 11.94
C THR A 236 15.89 1.00 11.63
N PHE A 237 15.80 0.61 10.36
CA PHE A 237 15.44 -0.75 9.97
C PHE A 237 16.48 -1.78 10.42
N LYS A 238 17.78 -1.46 10.37
CA LYS A 238 18.83 -2.35 10.87
C LYS A 238 18.65 -2.57 12.38
N GLU A 239 18.43 -1.50 13.14
CA GLU A 239 18.14 -1.56 14.57
C GLU A 239 16.87 -2.37 14.87
N ASP A 240 15.79 -2.13 14.11
CA ASP A 240 14.54 -2.85 14.25
C ASP A 240 14.73 -4.35 14.00
N THR A 241 15.36 -4.73 12.89
CA THR A 241 15.62 -6.16 12.60
C THR A 241 16.46 -6.82 13.69
N ALA A 242 17.42 -6.11 14.28
CA ALA A 242 18.17 -6.58 15.44
C ALA A 242 17.29 -6.74 16.67
N ARG A 243 16.42 -5.77 16.97
CA ARG A 243 15.46 -5.81 18.10
C ARG A 243 14.42 -6.93 17.97
N TRP A 244 13.99 -7.23 16.74
CA TRP A 244 13.05 -8.31 16.47
C TRP A 244 13.71 -9.69 16.41
N SER A 245 15.04 -9.77 16.28
CA SER A 245 15.78 -11.04 16.15
C SER A 245 15.71 -11.97 17.37
N PRO A 246 15.79 -11.49 18.64
CA PRO A 246 15.66 -12.33 19.83
C PRO A 246 14.26 -12.90 20.05
N LYS A 247 13.23 -12.34 19.41
CA LYS A 247 11.86 -12.84 19.55
C LYS A 247 11.75 -14.17 18.80
N PHE A 248 11.12 -15.17 19.39
CA PHE A 248 10.91 -16.51 18.80
C PHE A 248 9.88 -16.47 17.65
N LEU A 249 10.17 -15.70 16.60
CA LEU A 249 9.32 -15.54 15.43
C LEU A 249 9.69 -16.58 14.37
N SER A 250 8.66 -17.28 13.88
CA SER A 250 8.80 -18.08 12.66
C SER A 250 9.16 -17.21 11.47
N TRP A 251 9.75 -17.80 10.43
CA TRP A 251 10.14 -17.06 9.25
C TRP A 251 8.93 -16.45 8.50
N MET A 252 7.75 -17.10 8.54
CA MET A 252 6.49 -16.50 8.08
C MET A 252 6.03 -15.33 8.95
N GLY A 253 6.23 -15.43 10.27
CA GLY A 253 6.01 -14.33 11.21
C GLY A 253 6.89 -13.13 10.88
N ARG A 254 8.18 -13.35 10.56
CA ARG A 254 9.12 -12.30 10.15
C ARG A 254 8.70 -11.60 8.86
N ILE A 255 8.19 -12.35 7.88
CA ILE A 255 7.60 -11.77 6.66
C ILE A 255 6.39 -10.89 7.01
N SER A 256 5.57 -11.30 7.99
CA SER A 256 4.44 -10.51 8.45
C SER A 256 4.89 -9.21 9.14
N VAL A 257 5.96 -9.25 9.94
CA VAL A 257 6.58 -8.04 10.51
C VAL A 257 7.07 -7.10 9.41
N ILE A 258 7.72 -7.62 8.36
CA ILE A 258 8.13 -6.80 7.20
C ILE A 258 6.93 -6.06 6.60
N LYS A 259 5.81 -6.76 6.38
CA LYS A 259 4.60 -6.18 5.81
C LYS A 259 3.92 -5.15 6.71
N MET A 260 3.88 -5.40 8.01
CA MET A 260 3.13 -4.59 8.96
C MET A 260 3.91 -3.38 9.49
N ASN A 261 5.24 -3.47 9.57
CA ASN A 261 6.07 -2.43 10.17
C ASN A 261 6.99 -1.73 9.16
N PHE A 262 7.71 -2.50 8.34
CA PHE A 262 8.73 -1.94 7.45
C PHE A 262 8.14 -1.37 6.17
N LEU A 263 7.22 -2.10 5.53
CA LEU A 263 6.61 -1.68 4.27
C LEU A 263 5.86 -0.34 4.37
N PRO A 264 4.99 -0.09 5.38
CA PRO A 264 4.25 1.18 5.45
C PRO A 264 5.17 2.40 5.56
N ARG A 265 6.28 2.28 6.30
CA ARG A 265 7.28 3.34 6.45
C ARG A 265 8.03 3.62 5.15
N LEU A 266 8.37 2.58 4.38
CA LEU A 266 8.96 2.74 3.04
C LEU A 266 7.96 3.39 2.06
N LEU A 267 6.72 2.90 2.07
CA LEU A 267 5.66 3.42 1.19
C LEU A 267 5.41 4.90 1.45
N TYR A 268 5.39 5.32 2.72
CA TYR A 268 5.24 6.72 3.06
C TYR A 268 6.32 7.59 2.38
N LEU A 269 7.59 7.20 2.42
CA LEU A 269 8.67 7.94 1.74
C LEU A 269 8.58 7.85 0.21
N PHE A 270 8.31 6.67 -0.36
CA PHE A 270 8.18 6.51 -1.81
C PHE A 270 7.04 7.34 -2.41
N HIS A 271 6.02 7.63 -1.61
CA HIS A 271 4.82 8.32 -2.04
C HIS A 271 4.92 9.84 -1.86
N THR A 272 5.65 10.29 -0.82
CA THR A 272 5.84 11.70 -0.48
C THR A 272 7.05 12.34 -1.15
N ILE A 273 8.10 11.56 -1.43
CA ILE A 273 9.38 12.04 -1.97
C ILE A 273 9.59 11.48 -3.39
N PRO A 274 9.17 12.23 -4.44
CA PRO A 274 9.28 11.80 -5.83
C PRO A 274 10.70 12.02 -6.37
N ILE A 275 11.66 11.22 -5.90
CA ILE A 275 13.06 11.23 -6.36
C ILE A 275 13.41 9.93 -7.07
N ILE A 276 14.47 9.97 -7.88
CA ILE A 276 15.06 8.76 -8.46
C ILE A 276 15.88 8.04 -7.38
N ILE A 277 15.46 6.84 -7.02
CA ILE A 277 16.16 5.98 -6.07
C ILE A 277 17.08 5.00 -6.81
N SER A 278 18.28 4.80 -6.27
CA SER A 278 19.28 3.90 -6.85
C SER A 278 18.89 2.42 -6.69
N LEU A 279 19.33 1.59 -7.64
CA LEU A 279 19.15 0.13 -7.52
C LEU A 279 19.89 -0.44 -6.30
N THR A 280 20.95 0.22 -5.85
CA THR A 280 21.74 -0.17 -4.67
C THR A 280 20.89 -0.14 -3.41
N PHE A 281 20.09 0.92 -3.20
CA PHE A 281 19.19 1.01 -2.05
C PHE A 281 18.18 -0.15 -2.02
N HIS A 282 17.56 -0.48 -3.16
CA HIS A 282 16.65 -1.62 -3.25
C HIS A 282 17.35 -2.95 -2.94
N LYS A 283 18.59 -3.13 -3.40
CA LYS A 283 19.40 -4.32 -3.09
C LYS A 283 19.76 -4.41 -1.61
N GLU A 284 20.07 -3.28 -0.97
CA GLU A 284 20.36 -3.22 0.47
C GLU A 284 19.13 -3.61 1.30
N ILE A 285 17.96 -3.05 0.99
CA ILE A 285 16.70 -3.42 1.66
C ILE A 285 16.37 -4.90 1.44
N ARG A 286 16.50 -5.41 0.22
CA ARG A 286 16.29 -6.83 -0.09
C ARG A 286 17.23 -7.73 0.70
N THR A 287 18.50 -7.35 0.81
CA THR A 287 19.51 -8.07 1.61
C THR A 287 19.13 -8.06 3.09
N LEU A 288 18.74 -6.90 3.64
CA LEU A 288 18.32 -6.76 5.03
C LEU A 288 17.08 -7.61 5.34
N PHE A 289 16.06 -7.58 4.49
CA PHE A 289 14.86 -8.42 4.65
C PHE A 289 15.20 -9.90 4.52
N SER A 290 16.07 -10.27 3.57
CA SER A 290 16.53 -11.65 3.42
C SER A 290 17.29 -12.14 4.66
N SER A 291 18.22 -11.36 5.21
CA SER A 291 18.96 -11.74 6.42
C SER A 291 18.07 -11.78 7.66
N PHE A 292 17.05 -10.92 7.73
CA PHE A 292 16.05 -10.95 8.79
C PHE A 292 15.20 -12.23 8.72
N ILE A 293 14.72 -12.62 7.53
CA ILE A 293 13.94 -13.86 7.35
C ILE A 293 14.83 -15.10 7.60
N TRP A 294 16.07 -15.07 7.13
CA TRP A 294 17.04 -16.18 7.15
C TRP A 294 18.24 -15.87 8.05
N PRO A 295 18.07 -15.84 9.38
CA PRO A 295 19.16 -15.49 10.29
C PRO A 295 20.29 -16.53 10.21
N LYS A 296 21.52 -16.06 10.01
CA LYS A 296 22.75 -16.89 10.04
C LYS A 296 22.72 -18.13 9.13
N THR A 297 21.83 -18.17 8.13
CA THR A 297 21.61 -19.35 7.28
C THR A 297 21.40 -18.91 5.83
N ARG A 298 21.77 -19.79 4.88
CA ARG A 298 21.49 -19.54 3.47
C ARG A 298 19.97 -19.59 3.22
N PRO A 299 19.41 -18.64 2.44
CA PRO A 299 17.99 -18.66 2.07
C PRO A 299 17.57 -20.01 1.50
N ARG A 300 16.49 -20.58 2.04
CA ARG A 300 15.92 -21.85 1.54
C ARG A 300 15.14 -21.67 0.25
N LEU A 301 14.57 -20.47 0.05
CA LEU A 301 13.77 -20.09 -1.10
C LEU A 301 14.31 -18.79 -1.69
N LYS A 302 14.17 -18.63 -3.01
CA LYS A 302 14.51 -17.39 -3.70
C LYS A 302 13.60 -16.26 -3.21
N TYR A 303 14.16 -15.07 -3.03
CA TYR A 303 13.39 -13.88 -2.63
C TYR A 303 12.24 -13.61 -3.61
N ASP A 304 12.50 -13.75 -4.91
CA ASP A 304 11.48 -13.52 -5.95
C ASP A 304 10.31 -14.51 -5.85
N THR A 305 10.56 -15.76 -5.47
CA THR A 305 9.49 -16.73 -5.17
C THR A 305 8.67 -16.29 -3.96
N LEU A 306 9.30 -15.82 -2.88
CA LEU A 306 8.60 -15.31 -1.70
C LEU A 306 7.77 -14.06 -2.02
N SER A 307 8.23 -13.25 -2.97
CA SER A 307 7.54 -12.05 -3.43
C SER A 307 6.32 -12.31 -4.30
N LYS A 308 6.07 -13.55 -4.75
CA LYS A 308 4.85 -13.91 -5.51
C LYS A 308 3.61 -13.96 -4.62
N THR A 309 2.42 -13.85 -5.20
CA THR A 309 1.17 -13.87 -4.44
C THR A 309 1.00 -15.25 -3.81
N LYS A 310 0.17 -15.35 -2.78
CA LYS A 310 -0.21 -16.65 -2.22
C LYS A 310 -0.80 -17.58 -3.29
N MET A 311 -1.61 -17.01 -4.18
CA MET A 311 -2.23 -17.73 -5.32
C MET A 311 -1.23 -18.20 -6.37
N CYS A 312 -0.06 -17.56 -6.47
CA CYS A 312 1.03 -17.95 -7.38
C CYS A 312 2.20 -18.60 -6.62
N GLY A 313 1.96 -19.18 -5.44
CA GLY A 313 2.94 -19.99 -4.70
C GLY A 313 3.98 -19.22 -3.89
N GLY A 314 3.83 -17.91 -3.74
CA GLY A 314 4.66 -17.07 -2.88
C GLY A 314 4.03 -16.77 -1.52
N LEU A 315 4.66 -15.87 -0.76
CA LEU A 315 4.15 -15.41 0.54
C LEU A 315 3.76 -13.94 0.54
N ALA A 316 3.67 -13.33 -0.65
CA ALA A 316 3.48 -11.91 -0.84
C ALA A 316 4.49 -11.05 -0.07
N LEU A 317 5.74 -11.52 0.04
CA LEU A 317 6.82 -10.68 0.55
C LEU A 317 6.90 -9.39 -0.29
N PRO A 318 7.00 -8.19 0.33
CA PRO A 318 7.00 -6.97 -0.44
C PRO A 318 8.20 -6.85 -1.39
N ASP A 319 7.90 -6.57 -2.66
CA ASP A 319 8.91 -6.10 -3.63
C ASP A 319 8.98 -4.58 -3.57
N THR A 320 10.03 -4.07 -2.95
CA THR A 320 10.21 -2.62 -2.73
C THR A 320 10.40 -1.84 -4.01
N ARG A 321 10.94 -2.47 -5.07
CA ARG A 321 11.13 -1.83 -6.37
C ARG A 321 9.81 -1.67 -7.10
N LEU A 322 8.97 -2.71 -7.10
CA LEU A 322 7.64 -2.64 -7.69
C LEU A 322 6.75 -1.63 -6.97
N TYR A 323 6.80 -1.57 -5.63
CA TYR A 323 6.08 -0.54 -4.87
C TYR A 323 6.55 0.87 -5.20
N TYR A 324 7.88 1.09 -5.26
CA TYR A 324 8.45 2.36 -5.69
C TYR A 324 8.03 2.76 -7.11
N HIS A 325 8.04 1.84 -8.08
CA HIS A 325 7.51 2.12 -9.42
C HIS A 325 6.01 2.47 -9.36
N SER A 326 5.25 1.78 -8.51
CA SER A 326 3.80 1.99 -8.39
C SER A 326 3.45 3.37 -7.84
N THR A 327 4.25 3.96 -6.93
CA THR A 327 4.02 5.33 -6.44
C THR A 327 4.29 6.38 -7.52
N HIS A 328 5.34 6.19 -8.33
CA HIS A 328 5.61 7.08 -9.49
C HIS A 328 4.53 6.97 -10.56
N LEU A 329 4.05 5.76 -10.85
CA LEU A 329 2.94 5.55 -11.77
C LEU A 329 1.63 6.12 -11.22
N ASN A 330 1.44 6.10 -9.89
CA ASN A 330 0.29 6.76 -9.27
C ASN A 330 0.30 8.26 -9.53
N ARG A 331 1.46 8.92 -9.47
CA ARG A 331 1.59 10.34 -9.84
C ARG A 331 1.22 10.61 -11.29
N VAL A 332 1.53 9.69 -12.21
CA VAL A 332 1.07 9.78 -13.61
C VAL A 332 -0.46 9.68 -13.68
N VAL A 333 -1.08 8.80 -12.90
CA VAL A 333 -2.54 8.74 -12.79
C VAL A 333 -3.11 10.04 -12.22
N ASP A 334 -2.50 10.59 -11.17
CA ASP A 334 -2.89 11.87 -10.56
C ASP A 334 -2.87 13.00 -11.60
N TRP A 335 -1.77 13.14 -12.36
CA TRP A 335 -1.68 14.08 -13.49
C TRP A 335 -2.84 13.91 -14.48
N MET A 336 -3.19 12.67 -14.82
CA MET A 336 -4.22 12.39 -15.82
C MET A 336 -5.64 12.66 -15.31
N THR A 337 -5.89 12.47 -14.01
CA THR A 337 -7.19 12.76 -13.38
C THR A 337 -7.41 14.26 -13.17
N GLY A 338 -6.34 15.04 -12.96
CA GLY A 338 -6.43 16.50 -12.89
C GLY A 338 -7.30 17.04 -11.77
N SER A 339 -7.33 16.36 -10.61
CA SER A 339 -8.19 16.76 -9.50
C SER A 339 -7.86 18.18 -9.01
N PRO A 340 -8.84 19.10 -8.88
CA PRO A 340 -8.63 20.43 -8.30
C PRO A 340 -8.06 20.40 -6.87
N GLU A 341 -8.26 19.28 -6.17
CA GLU A 341 -7.71 19.04 -4.83
C GLU A 341 -6.18 18.92 -4.84
N GLN A 342 -5.58 18.54 -5.98
CA GLN A 342 -4.14 18.32 -6.13
C GLN A 342 -3.44 19.62 -6.55
N ARG A 343 -3.46 20.61 -5.66
CA ARG A 343 -2.85 21.95 -5.83
C ARG A 343 -1.38 21.91 -6.31
N TRP A 344 -0.64 20.84 -6.02
CA TRP A 344 0.75 20.71 -6.44
C TRP A 344 0.92 20.59 -7.96
N ILE A 345 -0.09 20.13 -8.70
CA ILE A 345 -0.08 20.05 -10.17
C ILE A 345 0.06 21.45 -10.79
N ASP A 346 -0.59 22.46 -10.20
CA ASP A 346 -0.53 23.84 -10.68
C ASP A 346 0.90 24.42 -10.69
N LEU A 347 1.71 24.06 -9.69
CA LEU A 347 3.12 24.43 -9.62
C LEU A 347 3.96 23.69 -10.66
N GLU A 348 3.64 22.43 -10.94
CA GLU A 348 4.32 21.65 -11.97
C GLU A 348 3.98 22.16 -13.38
N ASP A 349 2.72 22.54 -13.62
CA ASP A 349 2.29 23.18 -14.86
C ASP A 349 3.05 24.49 -15.11
N ALA A 350 3.20 25.33 -14.07
CA ALA A 350 3.98 26.56 -14.13
C ALA A 350 5.46 26.29 -14.41
N GLN A 351 6.03 25.27 -13.77
CA GLN A 351 7.43 24.89 -13.92
C GLN A 351 7.74 24.43 -15.35
N ILE A 352 6.84 23.68 -15.97
CA ILE A 352 7.03 23.15 -17.33
C ILE A 352 6.55 24.15 -18.40
N GLY A 353 5.67 25.09 -18.04
CA GLY A 353 5.06 26.05 -18.96
C GLY A 353 3.96 25.45 -19.84
N ARG A 354 3.42 24.29 -19.46
CA ARG A 354 2.27 23.62 -20.09
C ARG A 354 1.65 22.61 -19.13
N PRO A 355 0.40 22.18 -19.36
CA PRO A 355 -0.23 21.14 -18.54
C PRO A 355 0.57 19.82 -18.53
N VAL A 356 0.98 19.35 -17.35
CA VAL A 356 1.77 18.11 -17.18
C VAL A 356 1.03 16.86 -17.64
N GLN A 357 -0.30 16.90 -17.68
CA GLN A 357 -1.15 15.82 -18.18
C GLN A 357 -0.90 15.51 -19.66
N THR A 358 -0.27 16.43 -20.40
CA THR A 358 0.13 16.22 -21.80
C THR A 358 1.39 15.36 -21.93
N LEU A 359 2.22 15.28 -20.90
CA LEU A 359 3.57 14.72 -20.99
C LEU A 359 3.63 13.18 -21.10
N PRO A 360 2.84 12.37 -20.37
CA PRO A 360 3.05 10.92 -20.28
C PRO A 360 3.01 10.18 -21.62
N TRP A 361 2.21 10.68 -22.56
CA TRP A 361 1.92 9.97 -23.81
C TRP A 361 2.70 10.51 -25.02
N LEU A 362 3.44 11.61 -24.85
CA LEU A 362 4.32 12.15 -25.88
C LEU A 362 5.52 11.21 -26.14
N PRO A 363 6.14 11.29 -27.34
CA PRO A 363 7.34 10.52 -27.63
C PRO A 363 8.49 10.98 -26.71
N TRP A 364 9.37 10.05 -26.33
CA TRP A 364 10.48 10.33 -25.41
C TRP A 364 11.36 11.51 -25.90
N LYS A 365 11.59 11.61 -27.21
CA LYS A 365 12.34 12.71 -27.83
C LYS A 365 11.78 14.09 -27.47
N ALA A 366 10.46 14.22 -27.38
CA ALA A 366 9.78 15.49 -27.08
C ALA A 366 9.90 15.91 -25.60
N ILE A 367 10.07 14.96 -24.68
CA ILE A 367 10.10 15.22 -23.23
C ILE A 367 11.48 15.05 -22.57
N ARG A 368 12.47 14.48 -23.28
CA ARG A 368 13.83 14.21 -22.76
C ARG A 368 14.56 15.45 -22.24
N SER A 369 14.27 16.64 -22.77
CA SER A 369 14.85 17.89 -22.26
C SER A 369 14.39 18.21 -20.84
N LEU A 370 13.13 17.92 -20.51
CA LEU A 370 12.52 18.14 -19.20
C LEU A 370 13.07 17.22 -18.11
N THR A 371 13.76 16.14 -18.49
CA THR A 371 14.32 15.15 -17.56
C THR A 371 15.77 15.43 -17.14
N LYS A 372 16.39 16.51 -17.63
CA LYS A 372 17.80 16.82 -17.36
C LYS A 372 18.06 17.43 -15.96
N GLY A 373 17.01 17.92 -15.28
CA GLY A 373 17.11 18.52 -13.94
C GLY A 373 16.66 17.60 -12.81
N THR A 374 16.86 18.05 -11.56
CA THR A 374 16.36 17.41 -10.34
C THR A 374 15.06 18.05 -9.88
N SER A 375 13.93 17.46 -10.29
CA SER A 375 12.59 17.88 -9.86
C SER A 375 11.65 16.68 -9.66
N PRO A 376 10.52 16.87 -8.98
CA PRO A 376 9.45 15.88 -8.92
C PRO A 376 8.97 15.42 -10.29
N VAL A 377 8.76 16.36 -11.23
CA VAL A 377 8.34 16.07 -12.61
C VAL A 377 9.39 15.25 -13.35
N SER A 378 10.67 15.65 -13.29
CA SER A 378 11.74 14.96 -14.01
C SER A 378 11.90 13.52 -13.52
N SER A 379 11.86 13.31 -12.21
CA SER A 379 11.94 12.00 -11.58
C SER A 379 10.77 11.11 -12.02
N THR A 380 9.55 11.64 -11.99
CA THR A 380 8.34 10.93 -12.41
C THR A 380 8.42 10.51 -13.87
N LEU A 381 8.81 11.41 -14.78
CA LEU A 381 8.93 11.10 -16.22
C LEU A 381 10.01 10.05 -16.52
N VAL A 382 11.16 10.12 -15.85
CA VAL A 382 12.24 9.13 -16.03
C VAL A 382 11.78 7.74 -15.60
N ILE A 383 11.11 7.64 -14.45
CA ILE A 383 10.60 6.34 -13.96
C ILE A 383 9.45 5.86 -14.83
N TRP A 384 8.50 6.73 -15.18
CA TRP A 384 7.42 6.41 -16.11
C TRP A 384 7.95 5.82 -17.40
N HIS A 385 8.91 6.47 -18.07
CA HIS A 385 9.48 5.98 -19.32
C HIS A 385 10.16 4.61 -19.15
N LYS A 386 10.95 4.43 -18.10
CA LYS A 386 11.62 3.15 -17.81
C LYS A 386 10.62 2.02 -17.55
N VAL A 387 9.60 2.28 -16.76
CA VAL A 387 8.58 1.28 -16.36
C VAL A 387 7.65 0.98 -17.52
N ARG A 388 7.17 2.00 -18.25
CA ARG A 388 6.33 1.83 -19.45
C ARG A 388 6.99 0.90 -20.46
N THR A 389 8.28 1.11 -20.75
CA THR A 389 9.05 0.28 -21.70
C THR A 389 9.30 -1.12 -21.14
N LYS A 390 9.77 -1.21 -19.89
CA LYS A 390 10.11 -2.51 -19.28
C LYS A 390 8.91 -3.47 -19.18
N TYR A 391 7.74 -2.94 -18.81
CA TYR A 391 6.54 -3.73 -18.57
C TYR A 391 5.51 -3.64 -19.71
N ALA A 392 5.90 -3.06 -20.86
CA ALA A 392 5.03 -2.89 -22.03
C ALA A 392 3.64 -2.30 -21.70
N LEU A 393 3.57 -1.34 -20.76
CA LEU A 393 2.29 -0.84 -20.22
C LEU A 393 1.43 -0.11 -21.25
N SER A 394 2.05 0.40 -22.32
CA SER A 394 1.39 1.10 -23.41
C SER A 394 2.30 1.16 -24.63
N THR A 395 1.74 1.00 -25.82
CA THR A 395 2.43 1.19 -27.10
C THR A 395 2.34 2.65 -27.57
N TYR A 396 3.33 3.11 -28.34
CA TYR A 396 3.28 4.43 -28.98
C TYR A 396 2.82 4.31 -30.44
N PRO A 397 1.93 5.20 -30.90
CA PRO A 397 1.16 6.17 -30.13
C PRO A 397 0.08 5.52 -29.24
N SER A 398 -0.20 6.14 -28.09
CA SER A 398 -1.30 5.72 -27.22
C SER A 398 -2.60 6.40 -27.67
N PRO A 399 -3.78 5.78 -27.51
CA PRO A 399 -5.05 6.49 -27.68
C PRO A 399 -5.18 7.72 -26.76
N LEU A 400 -4.45 7.77 -25.64
CA LEU A 400 -4.41 8.92 -24.73
C LEU A 400 -3.42 10.03 -25.17
N LEU A 401 -2.80 9.91 -26.34
CA LEU A 401 -1.90 10.93 -26.89
C LEU A 401 -2.64 12.28 -26.98
N PRO A 402 -2.11 13.36 -26.36
CA PRO A 402 -2.70 14.68 -26.51
C PRO A 402 -2.50 15.17 -27.95
N ILE A 403 -3.53 15.84 -28.46
CA ILE A 403 -3.51 16.54 -29.74
C ILE A 403 -3.27 18.02 -29.49
N SER A 404 -4.02 18.60 -28.56
CA SER A 404 -3.74 19.93 -28.03
C SER A 404 -2.40 19.94 -27.27
N HIS A 405 -1.60 20.98 -27.47
CA HIS A 405 -0.25 21.14 -26.87
C HIS A 405 0.79 20.08 -27.28
N ASN A 406 0.53 19.32 -28.34
CA ASN A 406 1.49 18.39 -28.90
C ASN A 406 2.54 19.14 -29.76
N PRO A 407 3.84 19.06 -29.45
CA PRO A 407 4.88 19.71 -30.25
C PRO A 407 4.90 19.29 -31.73
N ASP A 408 4.49 18.05 -32.01
CA ASP A 408 4.47 17.50 -33.37
C ASP A 408 3.20 17.91 -34.16
N PHE A 409 2.24 18.57 -33.49
CA PHE A 409 1.03 19.15 -34.10
C PHE A 409 0.93 20.65 -33.77
N PRO A 410 1.58 21.54 -34.54
CA PRO A 410 1.64 22.96 -34.23
C PRO A 410 0.35 23.72 -34.55
N ALA A 411 -0.59 23.11 -35.28
CA ALA A 411 -1.83 23.76 -35.67
C ALA A 411 -2.69 24.06 -34.44
N LYS A 412 -3.17 25.30 -34.33
CA LYS A 412 -4.10 25.69 -33.27
C LYS A 412 -5.46 25.05 -33.53
N ILE A 413 -6.02 24.44 -32.48
CA ILE A 413 -7.35 23.86 -32.52
C ILE A 413 -8.38 24.96 -32.21
N LEU A 414 -9.38 25.11 -33.07
CA LEU A 414 -10.48 26.05 -32.86
C LEU A 414 -11.25 25.70 -31.59
N ARG A 415 -11.53 26.69 -30.74
CA ARG A 415 -12.27 26.49 -29.47
C ARG A 415 -13.67 25.90 -29.71
N SER A 416 -14.34 26.31 -30.79
CA SER A 416 -15.66 25.80 -31.14
C SER A 416 -15.61 24.32 -31.53
N LEU A 417 -14.60 23.89 -32.27
CA LEU A 417 -14.37 22.47 -32.57
C LEU A 417 -13.99 21.69 -31.30
N ALA A 418 -13.13 22.25 -30.45
CA ALA A 418 -12.74 21.63 -29.18
C ALA A 418 -13.96 21.29 -28.30
N ALA A 419 -14.83 22.27 -28.08
CA ALA A 419 -16.05 22.11 -27.29
C ALA A 419 -17.04 21.10 -27.88
N ARG A 420 -17.00 20.86 -29.20
CA ARG A 420 -17.82 19.84 -29.88
C ARG A 420 -17.24 18.43 -29.76
N LEU A 421 -15.93 18.31 -29.63
CA LEU A 421 -15.24 17.01 -29.56
C LEU A 421 -15.23 16.44 -28.15
N THR A 422 -15.09 17.30 -27.13
CA THR A 422 -15.00 16.86 -25.74
C THR A 422 -15.18 18.01 -24.76
N ASP A 423 -15.74 17.72 -23.59
CA ASP A 423 -15.71 18.61 -22.43
C ASP A 423 -14.38 18.52 -21.66
N ALA A 424 -13.49 17.60 -22.05
CA ALA A 424 -12.21 17.44 -21.39
C ALA A 424 -11.28 18.65 -21.64
N PRO A 425 -10.46 19.04 -20.64
CA PRO A 425 -9.56 20.19 -20.78
C PRO A 425 -8.48 19.99 -21.85
N ILE A 426 -8.18 18.73 -22.20
CA ILE A 426 -7.16 18.35 -23.18
C ILE A 426 -7.79 17.41 -24.20
N ILE A 427 -7.66 17.78 -25.47
CA ILE A 427 -8.13 16.94 -26.58
C ILE A 427 -7.10 15.84 -26.82
N ARG A 428 -7.55 14.59 -26.81
CA ARG A 428 -6.73 13.39 -26.99
C ARG A 428 -7.15 12.63 -28.24
N ALA A 429 -6.28 11.76 -28.75
CA ALA A 429 -6.56 10.94 -29.92
C ALA A 429 -7.85 10.11 -29.77
N CYS A 430 -8.11 9.56 -28.58
CA CYS A 430 -9.31 8.79 -28.28
C CYS A 430 -10.62 9.59 -28.40
N HIS A 431 -10.61 10.92 -28.30
CA HIS A 431 -11.82 11.74 -28.48
C HIS A 431 -12.23 11.90 -29.96
N ILE A 432 -11.39 11.43 -30.90
CA ILE A 432 -11.63 11.51 -32.35
C ILE A 432 -11.84 10.09 -32.93
N LEU A 433 -11.87 9.08 -32.06
CA LEU A 433 -12.03 7.67 -32.43
C LEU A 433 -13.28 7.12 -31.75
N LYS A 434 -14.18 6.53 -32.54
CA LYS A 434 -15.38 5.82 -32.07
C LYS A 434 -15.32 4.38 -32.55
N ASP A 435 -15.59 3.42 -31.67
CA ASP A 435 -15.50 1.98 -31.97
C ASP A 435 -14.23 1.56 -32.71
N SER A 436 -13.08 2.09 -32.27
CA SER A 436 -11.78 1.77 -32.89
C SER A 436 -11.67 2.17 -34.36
N LYS A 437 -12.46 3.16 -34.82
CA LYS A 437 -12.38 3.72 -36.17
C LYS A 437 -12.32 5.25 -36.12
N PHE A 438 -11.68 5.84 -37.11
CA PHE A 438 -11.70 7.28 -37.30
C PHE A 438 -13.11 7.70 -37.72
N VAL A 439 -13.73 8.54 -36.91
CA VAL A 439 -15.10 9.01 -37.17
C VAL A 439 -15.13 9.78 -38.50
N SER A 440 -16.25 9.65 -39.23
CA SER A 440 -16.56 10.53 -40.35
C SER A 440 -16.99 11.89 -39.81
N LEU A 441 -16.85 12.95 -40.61
CA LEU A 441 -17.18 14.30 -40.15
C LEU A 441 -18.70 14.48 -39.93
N GLU A 442 -19.51 13.60 -40.49
CA GLU A 442 -20.97 13.61 -40.51
C GLU A 442 -21.61 12.89 -39.30
N ASP A 443 -20.90 11.98 -38.63
CA ASP A 443 -21.49 11.07 -37.64
C ASP A 443 -21.49 11.58 -36.17
N ASP A 444 -20.68 12.59 -35.80
CA ASP A 444 -20.49 12.98 -34.39
C ASP A 444 -20.64 14.48 -34.07
N VAL A 445 -20.56 15.38 -35.06
CA VAL A 445 -20.70 16.81 -34.75
C VAL A 445 -22.14 17.26 -34.99
N GLN A 446 -22.91 17.45 -33.91
CA GLN A 446 -24.25 18.00 -34.00
C GLN A 446 -24.22 19.40 -34.64
N GLY A 447 -24.86 19.55 -35.81
CA GLY A 447 -25.04 20.82 -36.52
C GLY A 447 -24.04 21.09 -37.64
N VAL A 448 -24.27 22.19 -38.38
CA VAL A 448 -23.45 22.59 -39.53
C VAL A 448 -22.09 23.11 -39.05
N LEU A 449 -21.03 22.37 -39.34
CA LEU A 449 -19.64 22.80 -39.12
C LEU A 449 -19.24 23.90 -40.11
N SER A 450 -18.58 24.94 -39.61
CA SER A 450 -17.95 25.96 -40.46
C SER A 450 -16.79 25.36 -41.26
N PHE A 451 -16.45 25.97 -42.41
CA PHE A 451 -15.31 25.53 -43.23
C PHE A 451 -14.01 25.42 -42.43
N ALA A 452 -13.76 26.37 -41.53
CA ALA A 452 -12.58 26.39 -40.69
C ALA A 452 -12.53 25.19 -39.73
N GLU A 453 -13.66 24.83 -39.10
CA GLU A 453 -13.75 23.65 -38.23
C GLU A 453 -13.55 22.35 -39.01
N LYS A 454 -14.12 22.25 -40.22
CA LYS A 454 -13.89 21.10 -41.12
C LYS A 454 -12.42 20.95 -41.44
N PHE A 455 -11.77 22.05 -41.84
CA PHE A 455 -10.35 22.05 -42.16
C PHE A 455 -9.49 21.62 -40.97
N ASN A 456 -9.77 22.14 -39.78
CA ASN A 456 -9.03 21.83 -38.55
C ASN A 456 -9.21 20.35 -38.15
N PHE A 457 -10.42 19.79 -38.29
CA PHE A 457 -10.67 18.35 -38.10
C PHE A 457 -9.85 17.49 -39.07
N TYR A 458 -9.83 17.84 -40.36
CA TYR A 458 -9.01 17.11 -41.34
C TYR A 458 -7.51 17.23 -41.08
N GLN A 459 -7.03 18.37 -40.58
CA GLN A 459 -5.63 18.53 -40.13
C GLN A 459 -5.30 17.54 -39.01
N ILE A 460 -6.18 17.43 -38.01
CA ILE A 460 -5.99 16.48 -36.90
C ILE A 460 -5.97 15.04 -37.43
N LYS A 461 -6.95 14.67 -38.27
CA LYS A 461 -7.03 13.32 -38.87
C LYS A 461 -5.80 13.00 -39.72
N SER A 462 -5.32 13.96 -40.51
CA SER A 462 -4.10 13.84 -41.31
C SER A 462 -2.86 13.63 -40.44
N PHE A 463 -2.74 14.39 -39.35
CA PHE A 463 -1.67 14.23 -38.38
C PHE A 463 -1.66 12.83 -37.75
N LEU A 464 -2.81 12.39 -37.21
CA LEU A 464 -2.93 11.07 -36.57
C LEU A 464 -2.64 9.91 -37.55
N LYS A 465 -3.04 10.04 -38.83
CA LYS A 465 -2.74 9.05 -39.87
C LYS A 465 -1.26 8.98 -40.22
N LYS A 466 -0.52 10.09 -40.12
CA LYS A 466 0.92 10.16 -40.41
C LYS A 466 1.81 9.67 -39.27
N LEU A 467 1.25 9.45 -38.07
CA LEU A 467 2.02 8.91 -36.94
C LEU A 467 2.51 7.48 -37.24
N PRO A 468 3.72 7.11 -36.78
CA PRO A 468 4.20 5.74 -36.90
C PRO A 468 3.26 4.79 -36.15
N ASN A 469 3.03 3.58 -36.68
CA ASN A 469 2.14 2.59 -36.07
C ASN A 469 0.74 3.14 -35.72
N ASN A 470 0.16 3.98 -36.57
CA ASN A 470 -1.14 4.63 -36.36
C ASN A 470 -2.29 3.65 -36.00
N LEU A 471 -2.22 2.38 -36.39
CA LEU A 471 -3.15 1.31 -35.97
C LEU A 471 -3.21 1.11 -34.45
N SER A 472 -2.15 1.49 -33.72
CA SER A 472 -2.14 1.46 -32.25
C SER A 472 -3.00 2.55 -31.60
N LEU A 473 -3.51 3.52 -32.37
CA LEU A 473 -4.49 4.49 -31.86
C LEU A 473 -5.88 3.87 -31.71
N THR A 474 -6.21 2.85 -32.51
CA THR A 474 -7.54 2.25 -32.55
C THR A 474 -7.66 1.00 -31.66
N ARG A 475 -6.58 0.52 -31.04
CA ARG A 475 -6.69 -0.62 -30.10
C ARG A 475 -7.48 -0.23 -28.84
N ARG A 476 -7.93 -1.25 -28.11
CA ARG A 476 -8.45 -1.08 -26.74
C ARG A 476 -7.34 -0.55 -25.82
N LEU A 477 -7.74 0.29 -24.86
CA LEU A 477 -6.86 0.80 -23.82
C LEU A 477 -6.28 -0.37 -23.00
N SER A 478 -5.00 -0.28 -22.65
CA SER A 478 -4.38 -1.23 -21.73
C SER A 478 -4.94 -1.06 -20.31
N ALA A 479 -4.70 -2.04 -19.43
CA ALA A 479 -5.15 -1.95 -18.04
C ALA A 479 -4.64 -0.69 -17.33
N PHE A 480 -3.41 -0.26 -17.61
CA PHE A 480 -2.87 0.98 -17.04
C PHE A 480 -3.46 2.23 -17.69
N GLU A 481 -3.67 2.24 -19.01
CA GLU A 481 -4.32 3.37 -19.69
C GLU A 481 -5.77 3.57 -19.22
N LEU A 482 -6.49 2.49 -18.92
CA LEU A 482 -7.81 2.56 -18.30
C LEU A 482 -7.78 3.26 -16.94
N LEU A 483 -6.72 3.08 -16.14
CA LEU A 483 -6.54 3.83 -14.89
C LEU A 483 -6.36 5.33 -15.14
N CYS A 484 -5.61 5.69 -16.18
CA CYS A 484 -5.37 7.08 -16.57
C CYS A 484 -6.55 7.74 -17.28
N HIS A 485 -7.53 6.98 -17.80
CA HIS A 485 -8.70 7.52 -18.49
C HIS A 485 -9.88 7.82 -17.54
N ARG A 486 -9.74 7.54 -16.25
CA ARG A 486 -10.82 7.74 -15.27
C ARG A 486 -11.07 9.22 -15.01
N SER A 487 -12.33 9.55 -14.75
CA SER A 487 -12.76 10.91 -14.39
C SER A 487 -12.55 11.24 -12.90
N SER A 488 -12.21 10.26 -12.07
CA SER A 488 -12.06 10.43 -10.62
C SER A 488 -10.85 9.66 -10.05
N PRO A 489 -10.23 10.16 -8.97
CA PRO A 489 -9.15 9.47 -8.28
C PRO A 489 -9.56 8.08 -7.81
N LEU A 490 -8.62 7.13 -7.85
CA LEU A 490 -8.86 5.74 -7.46
C LEU A 490 -8.40 5.47 -6.01
N ALA A 491 -9.32 4.99 -5.18
CA ALA A 491 -8.96 4.42 -3.87
C ALA A 491 -7.98 3.26 -4.04
N HIS A 492 -6.95 3.20 -3.18
CA HIS A 492 -5.90 2.17 -3.21
C HIS A 492 -5.12 2.06 -4.54
N ALA A 493 -5.02 3.15 -5.31
CA ALA A 493 -4.38 3.16 -6.63
C ALA A 493 -2.97 2.55 -6.67
N VAL A 494 -2.11 2.84 -5.68
CA VAL A 494 -0.76 2.23 -5.58
C VAL A 494 -0.83 0.70 -5.51
N SER A 495 -1.78 0.14 -4.75
CA SER A 495 -1.94 -1.32 -4.61
C SER A 495 -2.45 -1.95 -5.91
N THR A 496 -3.38 -1.27 -6.59
CA THR A 496 -3.89 -1.68 -7.90
C THR A 496 -2.77 -1.70 -8.95
N ILE A 497 -1.98 -0.63 -9.03
CA ILE A 497 -0.83 -0.54 -9.95
C ILE A 497 0.21 -1.61 -9.61
N TYR A 498 0.50 -1.82 -8.33
CA TYR A 498 1.40 -2.89 -7.89
C TYR A 498 0.92 -4.27 -8.34
N GLY A 499 -0.38 -4.55 -8.20
CA GLY A 499 -1.01 -5.77 -8.71
C GLY A 499 -0.83 -5.94 -10.21
N LEU A 500 -1.06 -4.88 -10.99
CA LEU A 500 -0.86 -4.88 -12.45
C LEU A 500 0.60 -5.17 -12.82
N LEU A 501 1.57 -4.47 -12.21
CA LEU A 501 3.00 -4.67 -12.50
C LEU A 501 3.45 -6.09 -12.16
N ARG A 502 2.89 -6.68 -11.11
CA ARG A 502 3.23 -8.02 -10.66
C ARG A 502 2.59 -9.11 -11.51
N ALA A 503 1.38 -8.89 -12.02
CA ALA A 503 0.70 -9.81 -12.93
C ALA A 503 1.37 -9.93 -14.31
N ILE A 504 2.30 -9.02 -14.64
CA ILE A 504 3.13 -9.12 -15.84
C ILE A 504 4.27 -10.14 -15.63
N ASP A 505 4.70 -10.34 -14.38
CA ASP A 505 5.74 -11.29 -13.97
C ASP A 505 5.10 -12.62 -13.51
N ASN A 506 4.47 -13.32 -14.46
CA ASN A 506 3.61 -14.49 -14.22
C ASN A 506 4.33 -15.85 -14.27
N GLU A 507 5.66 -15.90 -14.22
CA GLU A 507 6.35 -17.19 -14.26
C GLU A 507 5.91 -18.08 -13.07
N SER A 508 5.59 -19.35 -13.29
CA SER A 508 5.28 -20.26 -12.19
C SER A 508 6.54 -20.54 -11.36
N PRO A 509 6.45 -20.59 -10.02
CA PRO A 509 7.55 -21.06 -9.19
C PRO A 509 8.10 -22.42 -9.63
N ALA A 510 9.43 -22.57 -9.62
CA ALA A 510 10.11 -23.80 -10.03
C ALA A 510 9.74 -25.05 -9.21
N PHE A 511 9.12 -24.90 -8.04
CA PHE A 511 8.65 -26.06 -7.27
C PHE A 511 7.41 -26.70 -7.90
N MET A 512 6.59 -25.97 -8.66
CA MET A 512 5.37 -26.49 -9.28
C MET A 512 5.73 -27.47 -10.40
N SER A 513 6.57 -27.05 -11.34
CA SER A 513 7.09 -27.93 -12.39
C SER A 513 7.90 -29.11 -11.84
N ARG A 514 8.54 -28.94 -10.67
CA ARG A 514 9.20 -30.04 -9.97
C ARG A 514 8.22 -31.09 -9.45
N TRP A 515 7.04 -30.70 -8.96
CA TRP A 515 6.00 -31.64 -8.53
C TRP A 515 5.43 -32.40 -9.72
N GLU A 516 5.13 -31.72 -10.83
CA GLU A 516 4.61 -32.36 -12.06
C GLU A 516 5.57 -33.44 -12.59
N ARG A 517 6.88 -33.18 -12.53
CA ARG A 517 7.89 -34.19 -12.89
C ARG A 517 7.94 -35.37 -11.93
N ILE A 518 7.75 -35.13 -10.62
CA ILE A 518 7.81 -36.19 -9.59
C ILE A 518 6.55 -37.05 -9.61
N LEU A 519 5.40 -36.47 -9.94
CA LEU A 519 4.11 -37.15 -9.99
C LEU A 519 3.74 -37.65 -11.39
N GLU A 520 4.67 -37.57 -12.34
CA GLU A 520 4.57 -38.10 -13.69
C GLU A 520 3.33 -37.61 -14.47
N GLY A 521 3.01 -36.32 -14.36
CA GLY A 521 1.89 -35.74 -15.12
C GLY A 521 1.70 -34.23 -14.88
N PRO A 522 1.07 -33.52 -15.83
CA PRO A 522 0.72 -32.12 -15.63
C PRO A 522 -0.37 -31.98 -14.56
N ILE A 523 -0.28 -30.95 -13.73
CA ILE A 523 -1.31 -30.59 -12.76
C ILE A 523 -2.06 -29.38 -13.31
N SER A 524 -3.40 -29.43 -13.27
CA SER A 524 -4.23 -28.33 -13.77
C SER A 524 -4.00 -27.04 -12.97
N GLU A 525 -4.20 -25.88 -13.60
CA GLU A 525 -4.12 -24.58 -12.90
C GLU A 525 -5.15 -24.47 -11.76
N GLU A 526 -6.32 -25.10 -11.93
CA GLU A 526 -7.36 -25.17 -10.91
C GLU A 526 -6.89 -25.97 -9.68
N ASP A 527 -6.25 -27.12 -9.89
CA ASP A 527 -5.75 -27.96 -8.79
C ASP A 527 -4.57 -27.33 -8.08
N TRP A 528 -3.70 -26.63 -8.82
CA TRP A 528 -2.66 -25.80 -8.21
C TRP A 528 -3.27 -24.68 -7.36
N THR A 529 -4.29 -24.00 -7.88
CA THR A 529 -5.00 -22.94 -7.17
C THR A 529 -5.62 -23.46 -5.88
N LYS A 530 -6.28 -24.62 -5.90
CA LYS A 530 -6.82 -25.30 -4.71
C LYS A 530 -5.71 -25.64 -3.71
N THR A 531 -4.64 -26.27 -4.18
CA THR A 531 -3.45 -26.66 -3.36
C THR A 531 -2.86 -25.45 -2.63
N LEU A 532 -2.62 -24.36 -3.36
CA LEU A 532 -2.03 -23.12 -2.82
C LEU A 532 -2.98 -22.41 -1.87
N THR A 533 -4.27 -22.39 -2.17
CA THR A 533 -5.31 -21.85 -1.28
C THR A 533 -5.29 -22.60 0.04
N LEU A 534 -5.44 -23.93 0.03
CA LEU A 534 -5.47 -24.77 1.23
C LEU A 534 -4.16 -24.71 2.02
N THR A 535 -3.02 -24.51 1.36
CA THR A 535 -1.73 -24.30 2.03
C THR A 535 -1.74 -23.06 2.93
N HIS A 536 -2.46 -22.01 2.56
CA HIS A 536 -2.49 -20.74 3.28
C HIS A 536 -3.72 -20.53 4.15
N SER A 537 -4.86 -21.11 3.81
CA SER A 537 -6.14 -20.94 4.52
C SER A 537 -6.64 -22.21 5.20
N GLY A 538 -5.97 -23.35 5.03
CA GLY A 538 -6.47 -24.63 5.54
C GLY A 538 -6.47 -24.79 7.05
N SER A 539 -5.78 -23.92 7.80
CA SER A 539 -5.84 -23.85 9.27
C SER A 539 -5.64 -22.40 9.72
N GLN A 540 -6.28 -22.02 10.83
CA GLN A 540 -6.04 -20.73 11.49
C GLN A 540 -4.71 -20.71 12.26
N VAL A 541 -4.16 -21.88 12.57
CA VAL A 541 -2.90 -21.99 13.31
C VAL A 541 -1.71 -21.92 12.34
N SER A 542 -0.90 -20.88 12.50
CA SER A 542 0.22 -20.54 11.60
C SER A 542 1.25 -21.68 11.41
N LYS A 543 1.43 -22.54 12.42
CA LYS A 543 2.31 -23.71 12.36
C LYS A 543 1.96 -24.67 11.23
N TYR A 544 0.66 -24.94 10.99
CA TYR A 544 0.23 -25.88 9.95
C TYR A 544 0.24 -25.25 8.55
N GLN A 545 -0.01 -23.94 8.46
CA GLN A 545 0.22 -23.18 7.23
C GLN A 545 1.71 -23.24 6.84
N GLU A 546 2.60 -23.03 7.81
CA GLU A 546 4.04 -23.11 7.60
C GLU A 546 4.49 -24.51 7.18
N SER A 547 4.01 -25.55 7.87
CA SER A 547 4.31 -26.94 7.54
C SER A 547 3.86 -27.27 6.11
N SER A 548 2.62 -26.91 5.74
CA SER A 548 2.09 -27.13 4.40
C SER A 548 2.93 -26.45 3.33
N TYR A 549 3.31 -25.19 3.57
CA TYR A 549 4.14 -24.46 2.62
C TYR A 549 5.53 -25.10 2.46
N LYS A 550 6.16 -25.53 3.57
CA LYS A 550 7.44 -26.24 3.54
C LYS A 550 7.38 -27.53 2.72
N ILE A 551 6.24 -28.24 2.75
CA ILE A 551 6.03 -29.46 1.98
C ILE A 551 5.98 -29.14 0.49
N ILE A 552 5.15 -28.19 0.07
CA ILE A 552 5.00 -27.87 -1.36
C ILE A 552 6.28 -27.25 -1.96
N THR A 553 7.09 -26.55 -1.16
CA THR A 553 8.32 -25.91 -1.66
C THR A 553 9.58 -26.75 -1.51
N PHE A 554 9.48 -28.05 -1.22
CA PHE A 554 10.63 -28.95 -1.04
C PHE A 554 11.64 -28.45 0.00
N TRP A 555 11.15 -27.95 1.13
CA TRP A 555 12.01 -27.38 2.17
C TRP A 555 12.94 -28.40 2.83
N TYR A 556 12.39 -29.58 3.11
CA TYR A 556 13.06 -30.63 3.85
C TYR A 556 14.10 -31.32 2.96
N ARG A 557 15.35 -31.39 3.45
CA ARG A 557 16.45 -32.07 2.75
C ARG A 557 16.33 -33.57 2.95
N THR A 558 16.43 -34.33 1.87
CA THR A 558 16.39 -35.79 1.89
C THR A 558 17.80 -36.38 1.89
N PRO A 559 18.01 -37.66 2.26
CA PRO A 559 19.28 -38.36 2.15
C PRO A 559 19.87 -38.26 0.74
N ALA A 560 19.08 -38.50 -0.30
CA ALA A 560 19.54 -38.36 -1.69
C ALA A 560 20.05 -36.95 -2.01
N MET A 561 19.37 -35.91 -1.52
CA MET A 561 19.86 -34.52 -1.68
C MET A 561 21.15 -34.28 -0.88
N LEU A 562 21.25 -34.81 0.33
CA LEU A 562 22.43 -34.62 1.19
C LEU A 562 23.66 -35.37 0.65
N ALA A 563 23.47 -36.60 0.17
CA ALA A 563 24.49 -37.41 -0.49
C ALA A 563 25.06 -36.70 -1.73
N SER A 564 24.20 -35.99 -2.49
CA SER A 564 24.64 -35.17 -3.62
C SER A 564 25.50 -33.96 -3.24
N PHE A 565 25.43 -33.50 -1.98
CA PHE A 565 26.23 -32.38 -1.48
C PHE A 565 27.46 -32.83 -0.69
N ASN A 566 27.42 -34.02 -0.10
CA ASN A 566 28.47 -34.56 0.76
C ASN A 566 28.60 -36.07 0.56
N ILE A 567 29.81 -36.50 0.22
CA ILE A 567 30.15 -37.87 -0.15
C ILE A 567 29.95 -38.86 1.02
N THR A 568 29.94 -38.39 2.27
CA THR A 568 29.86 -39.27 3.46
C THR A 568 28.44 -39.65 3.89
N VAL A 569 27.40 -39.08 3.30
CA VAL A 569 26.01 -39.37 3.67
C VAL A 569 25.43 -40.41 2.73
N SER A 570 24.94 -41.54 3.27
CA SER A 570 24.23 -42.54 2.47
C SER A 570 23.01 -41.93 1.77
N PRO A 571 22.78 -42.21 0.46
CA PRO A 571 21.60 -41.75 -0.26
C PRO A 571 20.34 -42.51 0.15
N ASN A 572 20.45 -43.59 0.94
CA ASN A 572 19.33 -44.44 1.31
C ASN A 572 18.37 -43.75 2.28
N CYS A 573 17.10 -44.15 2.21
CA CYS A 573 16.04 -43.67 3.08
C CYS A 573 16.37 -43.92 4.56
N TRP A 574 16.23 -42.90 5.41
CA TRP A 574 16.45 -43.05 6.85
C TRP A 574 15.50 -44.03 7.55
N ARG A 575 14.37 -44.39 6.91
CA ARG A 575 13.41 -45.36 7.45
C ARG A 575 13.74 -46.78 7.05
N CYS A 576 13.58 -47.11 5.76
CA CYS A 576 13.78 -48.48 5.31
C CYS A 576 15.24 -48.85 5.08
N ASN A 577 16.13 -47.88 4.89
CA ASN A 577 17.54 -48.07 4.53
C ASN A 577 17.81 -48.93 3.27
N THR A 578 16.78 -49.29 2.51
CA THR A 578 16.87 -50.14 1.31
C THR A 578 16.83 -49.36 0.01
N GLU A 579 15.92 -48.38 -0.11
CA GLU A 579 15.73 -47.59 -1.33
C GLU A 579 16.35 -46.19 -1.19
N ILE A 580 16.63 -45.55 -2.33
CA ILE A 580 17.12 -44.17 -2.37
C ILE A 580 16.08 -43.24 -1.74
N GLY A 581 16.51 -42.45 -0.76
CA GLY A 581 15.68 -41.48 -0.05
C GLY A 581 15.38 -40.25 -0.89
N THR A 582 14.59 -40.40 -1.96
CA THR A 582 14.04 -39.29 -2.74
C THR A 582 12.96 -38.56 -1.95
N TYR A 583 12.49 -37.40 -2.46
CA TYR A 583 11.45 -36.65 -1.77
C TYR A 583 10.12 -37.43 -1.74
N ILE A 584 9.71 -37.99 -2.88
CA ILE A 584 8.48 -38.77 -2.95
C ILE A 584 8.57 -40.08 -2.16
N HIS A 585 9.74 -40.73 -2.15
CA HIS A 585 9.94 -41.93 -1.36
C HIS A 585 9.74 -41.67 0.15
N ILE A 586 10.37 -40.63 0.69
CA ILE A 586 10.29 -40.31 2.12
C ILE A 586 8.93 -39.79 2.55
N TRP A 587 8.17 -39.17 1.64
CA TRP A 587 6.84 -38.63 1.94
C TRP A 587 5.71 -39.61 1.65
N TRP A 588 5.90 -40.60 0.76
CA TRP A 588 4.81 -41.41 0.24
C TRP A 588 5.18 -42.89 -0.01
N GLU A 589 6.22 -43.18 -0.78
CA GLU A 589 6.42 -44.54 -1.33
C GLU A 589 6.98 -45.54 -0.32
N CYS A 590 7.75 -45.07 0.67
CA CYS A 590 8.42 -45.93 1.64
C CYS A 590 7.47 -46.95 2.28
N ALA A 591 7.83 -48.23 2.19
CA ALA A 591 7.02 -49.33 2.71
C ALA A 591 6.73 -49.22 4.21
N LEU A 592 7.65 -48.62 4.98
CA LEU A 592 7.45 -48.39 6.42
C LEU A 592 6.56 -47.17 6.73
N LEU A 593 6.34 -46.27 5.77
CA LEU A 593 5.45 -45.11 5.93
C LEU A 593 4.04 -45.37 5.40
N ARG A 594 3.86 -46.19 4.34
CA ARG A 594 2.54 -46.48 3.77
C ARG A 594 1.49 -46.96 4.79
N PRO A 595 1.81 -47.80 5.79
CA PRO A 595 0.85 -48.18 6.82
C PRO A 595 0.28 -46.97 7.58
N PHE A 596 1.11 -45.98 7.92
CA PHE A 596 0.65 -44.75 8.56
C PHE A 596 -0.36 -44.00 7.68
N TRP A 597 -0.10 -43.86 6.38
CA TRP A 597 -1.04 -43.22 5.47
C TRP A 597 -2.37 -43.99 5.33
N LYS A 598 -2.33 -45.33 5.32
CA LYS A 598 -3.55 -46.16 5.37
C LYS A 598 -4.35 -45.94 6.65
N THR A 599 -3.66 -45.82 7.79
CA THR A 599 -4.30 -45.47 9.07
C THR A 599 -4.96 -44.09 9.00
N VAL A 600 -4.29 -43.09 8.42
CA VAL A 600 -4.88 -41.75 8.21
C VAL A 600 -6.10 -41.82 7.28
N GLN A 601 -6.03 -42.56 6.18
CA GLN A 601 -7.18 -42.76 5.27
C GLN A 601 -8.37 -43.40 5.99
N ASN A 602 -8.13 -44.43 6.80
CA ASN A 602 -9.18 -45.08 7.58
C ASN A 602 -9.76 -44.15 8.64
N LEU A 603 -8.91 -43.36 9.32
CA LEU A 603 -9.35 -42.37 10.30
C LEU A 603 -10.28 -41.34 9.66
N VAL A 604 -9.92 -40.81 8.49
CA VAL A 604 -10.78 -39.91 7.73
C VAL A 604 -12.11 -40.58 7.37
N ARG A 605 -12.07 -41.81 6.84
CA ARG A 605 -13.28 -42.56 6.47
C ARG A 605 -14.23 -42.73 7.64
N VAL A 606 -13.72 -43.11 8.82
CA VAL A 606 -14.53 -43.37 10.03
C VAL A 606 -15.04 -42.08 10.67
N THR A 607 -14.29 -40.98 10.61
CA THR A 607 -14.66 -39.71 11.25
C THR A 607 -15.55 -38.83 10.38
N THR A 608 -15.44 -38.92 9.05
CA THR A 608 -16.11 -37.98 8.13
C THR A 608 -16.99 -38.65 7.08
N ASP A 609 -17.15 -39.98 7.12
CA ASP A 609 -17.88 -40.78 6.12
C ASP A 609 -17.43 -40.50 4.68
N THR A 610 -16.17 -40.12 4.49
CA THR A 610 -15.63 -39.71 3.19
C THR A 610 -14.52 -40.65 2.76
N THR A 611 -14.62 -41.19 1.55
CA THR A 611 -13.57 -41.99 0.93
C THR A 611 -12.62 -41.09 0.14
N LEU A 612 -11.32 -41.21 0.43
CA LEU A 612 -10.26 -40.49 -0.27
C LEU A 612 -9.48 -41.43 -1.17
N ASP A 613 -9.12 -40.99 -2.36
CA ASP A 613 -8.23 -41.73 -3.25
C ASP A 613 -6.84 -41.86 -2.63
N PHE A 614 -6.29 -43.07 -2.59
CA PHE A 614 -4.99 -43.34 -1.97
C PHE A 614 -3.84 -42.94 -2.91
N THR A 615 -3.71 -41.63 -3.15
CA THR A 615 -2.74 -41.05 -4.08
C THR A 615 -1.90 -39.96 -3.42
N PRO A 616 -0.65 -39.74 -3.90
CA PRO A 616 0.17 -38.64 -3.40
C PRO A 616 -0.44 -37.26 -3.68
N HIS A 617 -1.22 -37.11 -4.76
CA HIS A 617 -1.97 -35.90 -5.09
C HIS A 617 -2.92 -35.49 -3.95
N THR A 618 -3.72 -36.44 -3.46
CA THR A 618 -4.67 -36.21 -2.38
C THR A 618 -3.96 -35.96 -1.04
N PHE A 619 -2.98 -36.80 -0.69
CA PHE A 619 -2.38 -36.79 0.66
C PHE A 619 -1.25 -35.78 0.84
N LEU A 620 -0.53 -35.37 -0.22
CA LEU A 620 0.56 -34.40 -0.13
C LEU A 620 0.14 -33.01 -0.61
N LEU A 621 -0.51 -32.92 -1.78
CA LEU A 621 -0.94 -31.66 -2.39
C LEU A 621 -2.34 -31.21 -1.97
N LEU A 622 -3.11 -32.04 -1.25
CA LEU A 622 -4.51 -31.75 -0.91
C LEU A 622 -5.40 -31.52 -2.13
N GLN A 623 -5.15 -32.24 -3.22
CA GLN A 623 -6.06 -32.26 -4.36
C GLN A 623 -7.25 -33.15 -4.02
N LEU A 624 -8.25 -32.53 -3.38
CA LEU A 624 -9.48 -33.19 -2.96
C LEU A 624 -10.51 -33.10 -4.10
N PRO A 625 -11.27 -34.19 -4.37
CA PRO A 625 -12.26 -34.21 -5.46
C PRO A 625 -13.51 -33.37 -5.17
N PHE A 626 -13.52 -32.58 -4.10
CA PHE A 626 -14.65 -31.79 -3.65
C PHE A 626 -14.21 -30.46 -3.01
N SER A 627 -15.09 -29.47 -3.05
CA SER A 627 -14.93 -28.22 -2.30
C SER A 627 -15.12 -28.45 -0.80
N VAL A 628 -14.25 -27.85 0.03
CA VAL A 628 -14.28 -27.90 1.51
C VAL A 628 -15.34 -26.93 2.04
N ALA A 629 -16.61 -27.22 1.77
CA ALA A 629 -17.73 -26.37 2.17
C ALA A 629 -18.55 -26.95 3.35
N THR A 630 -18.42 -28.25 3.64
CA THR A 630 -19.19 -28.91 4.71
C THR A 630 -18.33 -29.15 5.96
N LEU A 631 -18.99 -29.25 7.13
CA LEU A 631 -18.35 -29.47 8.44
C LEU A 631 -17.43 -30.70 8.46
N LYS A 632 -17.91 -31.83 7.94
CA LYS A 632 -17.14 -33.09 7.78
C LYS A 632 -15.88 -32.91 6.92
N LYS A 633 -15.96 -32.13 5.84
CA LYS A 633 -14.81 -31.84 4.96
C LYS A 633 -13.78 -30.91 5.64
N SER A 634 -14.23 -30.06 6.56
CA SER A 634 -13.39 -29.20 7.38
C SER A 634 -12.57 -30.00 8.40
N LEU A 635 -13.15 -31.03 9.02
CA LEU A 635 -12.45 -31.94 9.92
C LEU A 635 -11.41 -32.80 9.18
N LEU A 636 -11.79 -33.36 8.01
CA LEU A 636 -10.89 -34.11 7.14
C LEU A 636 -9.60 -33.33 6.82
N LEU A 637 -9.75 -32.06 6.45
CA LEU A 637 -8.62 -31.19 6.12
C LEU A 637 -7.66 -31.03 7.32
N ARG A 638 -8.18 -30.91 8.54
CA ARG A 638 -7.38 -30.84 9.78
C ARG A 638 -6.61 -32.12 10.01
N ILE A 639 -7.25 -33.28 9.83
CA ILE A 639 -6.58 -34.59 9.94
C ILE A 639 -5.40 -34.67 8.96
N LEU A 640 -5.61 -34.32 7.68
CA LEU A 640 -4.55 -34.33 6.68
C LEU A 640 -3.44 -33.30 6.96
N LEU A 641 -3.77 -32.11 7.45
CA LEU A 641 -2.80 -31.08 7.85
C LEU A 641 -1.92 -31.56 9.01
N VAL A 642 -2.52 -32.14 10.04
CA VAL A 642 -1.77 -32.68 11.19
C VAL A 642 -0.92 -33.86 10.74
N ALA A 643 -1.48 -34.84 10.04
CA ALA A 643 -0.76 -36.03 9.58
C ALA A 643 0.49 -35.68 8.76
N ARG A 644 0.35 -34.78 7.78
CA ARG A 644 1.50 -34.26 7.00
C ARG A 644 2.54 -33.57 7.88
N SER A 645 2.13 -32.84 8.91
CA SER A 645 3.06 -32.14 9.81
C SER A 645 3.87 -33.07 10.72
N LEU A 646 3.46 -34.34 10.88
CA LEU A 646 4.18 -35.32 11.71
C LEU A 646 5.35 -35.98 11.00
N ILE A 647 5.30 -36.13 9.68
CA ILE A 647 6.38 -36.78 8.92
C ILE A 647 7.72 -36.06 9.14
N PRO A 648 7.80 -34.71 9.17
CA PRO A 648 9.00 -33.99 9.53
C PRO A 648 9.43 -34.10 11.00
N VAL A 649 8.49 -34.41 11.92
CA VAL A 649 8.85 -34.68 13.33
C VAL A 649 9.66 -35.97 13.41
N CYS A 650 9.30 -36.97 12.61
CA CYS A 650 10.01 -38.23 12.45
C CYS A 650 10.93 -38.22 11.21
N TRP A 651 11.51 -37.07 10.82
CA TRP A 651 12.18 -36.92 9.52
C TRP A 651 13.38 -37.86 9.35
N LYS A 652 14.28 -37.87 10.34
CA LYS A 652 15.49 -38.72 10.36
C LYS A 652 15.32 -39.99 11.20
N SER A 653 14.09 -40.29 11.64
CA SER A 653 13.80 -41.48 12.43
C SER A 653 13.71 -42.70 11.51
N THR A 654 14.04 -43.88 12.05
CA THR A 654 13.76 -45.17 11.40
C THR A 654 12.26 -45.53 11.46
N SER A 655 11.54 -44.99 12.44
CA SER A 655 10.10 -45.19 12.62
C SER A 655 9.23 -44.16 11.91
N ALA A 656 8.05 -44.59 11.47
CA ALA A 656 6.98 -43.71 10.99
C ALA A 656 6.18 -43.11 12.16
N PRO A 657 5.44 -42.01 11.96
CA PRO A 657 4.54 -41.47 12.97
C PRO A 657 3.47 -42.50 13.39
N THR A 658 3.07 -42.46 14.66
CA THR A 658 2.04 -43.36 15.21
C THR A 658 0.67 -42.72 15.22
N LEU A 659 -0.39 -43.53 15.32
CA LEU A 659 -1.77 -43.04 15.49
C LEU A 659 -1.91 -42.21 16.77
N LYS A 660 -1.31 -42.67 17.89
CA LYS A 660 -1.30 -41.93 19.15
C LYS A 660 -0.75 -40.50 18.98
N LEU A 661 0.39 -40.36 18.31
CA LEU A 661 0.99 -39.04 18.05
C LEU A 661 0.10 -38.15 17.16
N LEU A 662 -0.65 -38.75 16.22
CA LEU A 662 -1.64 -38.04 15.40
C LEU A 662 -2.81 -37.51 16.23
N VAL A 663 -3.38 -38.36 17.08
CA VAL A 663 -4.48 -38.00 17.98
C VAL A 663 -4.05 -36.89 18.94
N ASP A 664 -2.92 -37.05 19.62
CA ASP A 664 -2.39 -36.04 20.56
C ASP A 664 -2.22 -34.67 19.88
N ARG A 665 -1.79 -34.67 18.62
CA ARG A 665 -1.57 -33.43 17.85
C ARG A 665 -2.85 -32.84 17.29
N LEU A 666 -3.89 -33.64 17.07
CA LEU A 666 -5.22 -33.16 16.73
C LEU A 666 -5.89 -32.49 17.94
N GLU A 667 -5.74 -33.04 19.15
CA GLU A 667 -6.24 -32.39 20.37
C GLU A 667 -5.57 -31.04 20.65
N VAL A 668 -4.25 -30.95 20.41
CA VAL A 668 -3.54 -29.67 20.49
C VAL A 668 -4.08 -28.66 19.47
N LEU A 669 -4.38 -29.11 18.24
CA LEU A 669 -5.00 -28.23 17.23
C LEU A 669 -6.39 -27.78 17.66
N ARG A 670 -7.23 -28.71 18.15
CA ARG A 670 -8.58 -28.42 18.66
C ARG A 670 -8.53 -27.34 19.75
N SER A 671 -7.67 -27.54 20.74
CA SER A 671 -7.49 -26.60 21.86
C SER A 671 -7.03 -25.21 21.39
N ASN A 672 -6.12 -25.14 20.41
CA ASN A 672 -5.68 -23.85 19.85
C ASN A 672 -6.78 -23.15 19.06
N GLU A 673 -7.61 -23.91 18.33
CA GLU A 673 -8.76 -23.34 17.61
C GLU A 673 -9.84 -22.86 18.59
N GLU A 674 -10.06 -23.58 19.68
CA GLU A 674 -10.99 -23.20 20.77
C GLU A 674 -10.59 -21.88 21.42
N LEU A 675 -9.31 -21.71 21.75
CA LEU A 675 -8.76 -20.47 22.29
C LEU A 675 -8.85 -19.28 21.33
N ALA A 676 -8.94 -19.54 20.01
CA ALA A 676 -8.99 -18.51 18.98
C ALA A 676 -10.42 -18.04 18.65
N LEU A 677 -11.45 -18.56 19.34
CA LEU A 677 -12.85 -18.23 19.08
C LEU A 677 -13.22 -16.82 19.56
N ALA A 678 -13.93 -16.08 18.71
CA ALA A 678 -14.65 -14.85 19.03
C ALA A 678 -15.95 -14.77 18.20
N PRO A 679 -16.95 -13.95 18.57
CA PRO A 679 -18.16 -14.28 19.36
C PRO A 679 -19.01 -15.47 18.85
N ALA A 680 -20.19 -15.69 19.46
CA ALA A 680 -21.08 -16.86 19.41
C ALA A 680 -21.22 -17.65 18.08
N LYS A 681 -21.22 -17.00 16.89
CA LYS A 681 -21.32 -17.71 15.60
C LYS A 681 -20.09 -18.55 15.26
N ALA A 682 -18.89 -18.10 15.61
CA ALA A 682 -17.68 -18.89 15.39
C ALA A 682 -17.61 -20.10 16.34
N ALA A 683 -18.17 -19.95 17.55
CA ALA A 683 -18.24 -21.02 18.53
C ALA A 683 -19.12 -22.18 18.05
N GLN A 684 -20.30 -21.91 17.49
CA GLN A 684 -21.16 -22.98 16.96
C GLN A 684 -20.49 -23.75 15.81
N HIS A 685 -19.91 -23.04 14.83
CA HIS A 685 -19.21 -23.70 13.73
C HIS A 685 -18.04 -24.57 14.20
N PHE A 686 -17.29 -24.12 15.21
CA PHE A 686 -16.22 -24.92 15.82
C PHE A 686 -16.76 -26.20 16.46
N LEU A 687 -17.81 -26.08 17.29
CA LEU A 687 -18.45 -27.23 17.92
C LEU A 687 -18.94 -28.23 16.87
N ASP A 688 -19.59 -27.73 15.81
CA ASP A 688 -20.11 -28.57 14.73
C ASP A 688 -19.01 -29.30 13.94
N VAL A 689 -17.85 -28.67 13.72
CA VAL A 689 -16.70 -29.31 13.04
C VAL A 689 -16.07 -30.39 13.91
N TRP A 690 -15.89 -30.12 15.20
CA TRP A 690 -15.20 -31.02 16.13
C TRP A 690 -16.13 -32.06 16.78
N PHE A 691 -17.45 -31.91 16.67
CA PHE A 691 -18.43 -32.88 17.18
C PHE A 691 -18.18 -34.30 16.67
N HIS A 692 -17.91 -34.45 15.37
CA HIS A 692 -17.59 -35.75 14.77
C HIS A 692 -16.29 -36.35 15.29
N TRP A 693 -15.32 -35.49 15.63
CA TRP A 693 -14.06 -35.93 16.25
C TRP A 693 -14.28 -36.41 17.68
N SER A 694 -14.98 -35.64 18.51
CA SER A 694 -15.33 -36.04 19.88
C SER A 694 -16.15 -37.33 19.92
N SER A 695 -17.08 -37.49 18.99
CA SER A 695 -17.90 -38.72 18.84
C SER A 695 -17.03 -39.94 18.51
N TYR A 696 -16.02 -39.76 17.66
CA TYR A 696 -15.06 -40.81 17.35
C TYR A 696 -14.17 -41.15 18.55
N CYS A 697 -13.65 -40.15 19.27
CA CYS A 697 -12.85 -40.40 20.48
C CYS A 697 -13.64 -41.15 21.58
N ALA A 698 -14.96 -41.03 21.62
CA ALA A 698 -15.83 -41.75 22.54
C ALA A 698 -16.13 -43.20 22.11
N SER A 699 -15.86 -43.59 20.86
CA SER A 699 -16.27 -44.88 20.30
C SER A 699 -15.39 -46.05 20.77
N ALA A 700 -15.93 -47.27 20.73
CA ALA A 700 -15.17 -48.51 20.96
C ALA A 700 -14.05 -48.68 19.92
N SER A 701 -14.31 -48.27 18.66
CA SER A 701 -13.35 -48.34 17.56
C SER A 701 -12.10 -47.49 17.77
N PHE A 702 -12.16 -46.42 18.57
CA PHE A 702 -10.99 -45.64 18.97
C PHE A 702 -10.13 -46.34 20.03
N ARG A 703 -10.76 -46.98 21.02
CA ARG A 703 -10.07 -47.73 22.08
C ARG A 703 -9.34 -48.96 21.53
N GLU A 704 -9.96 -49.65 20.59
CA GLU A 704 -9.34 -50.74 19.84
C GLU A 704 -8.15 -50.25 18.99
N ALA A 705 -8.28 -49.10 18.34
CA ALA A 705 -7.22 -48.55 17.49
C ALA A 705 -5.97 -48.06 18.25
N LEU A 706 -6.08 -47.75 19.54
CA LEU A 706 -4.97 -47.32 20.41
C LEU A 706 -4.37 -48.43 21.27
N GLY A 707 -4.85 -49.68 21.17
CA GLY A 707 -4.24 -50.82 21.85
C GLY A 707 -4.72 -51.06 23.28
N GLY A 708 -5.97 -50.71 23.63
CA GLY A 708 -6.67 -51.27 24.78
C GLY A 708 -6.43 -50.62 26.16
N GLU A 709 -5.41 -49.79 26.37
CA GLU A 709 -5.18 -49.14 27.68
C GLU A 709 -4.68 -47.70 27.53
N THR A 710 -5.59 -46.74 27.52
CA THR A 710 -5.31 -45.35 27.97
C THR A 710 -6.63 -44.71 28.41
N GLU A 711 -6.72 -44.32 29.68
CA GLU A 711 -7.77 -43.42 30.16
C GLU A 711 -7.78 -42.11 29.34
N VAL A 712 -8.97 -41.68 28.97
CA VAL A 712 -9.22 -40.42 28.27
C VAL A 712 -8.80 -39.26 29.20
N PRO A 713 -7.87 -38.37 28.82
CA PRO A 713 -7.59 -37.18 29.63
C PRO A 713 -8.80 -36.25 29.58
N GLY A 714 -9.55 -36.19 30.69
CA GLY A 714 -10.41 -35.08 31.08
C GLY A 714 -11.42 -34.59 30.04
N ILE A 715 -12.44 -35.40 29.73
CA ILE A 715 -13.74 -34.84 29.37
C ILE A 715 -14.31 -34.29 30.67
N LEU A 716 -14.26 -32.96 30.83
CA LEU A 716 -14.99 -32.28 31.90
C LEU A 716 -16.46 -32.67 31.77
N SER A 717 -16.91 -33.51 32.70
CA SER A 717 -18.31 -33.77 32.96
C SER A 717 -18.99 -32.45 33.29
N GLU A 718 -20.05 -32.13 32.54
CA GLU A 718 -21.04 -31.14 32.93
C GLU A 718 -21.49 -31.41 34.37
N GLY A 719 -21.40 -30.37 35.21
CA GLY A 719 -21.83 -30.40 36.59
C GLY A 719 -22.07 -28.97 37.08
N THR A 720 -23.32 -28.53 36.91
CA THR A 720 -24.01 -27.34 37.49
C THR A 720 -23.40 -25.96 37.30
#